data_AF-A0A091R8V0-F1
#
_entry.id   AF-A0A091R8V0-F1
#
_cell.length_a   1.000
_cell.length_b   1.000
_cell.length_c   1.000
_cell.angle_alpha   90.00
_cell.angle_beta   90.00
_cell.angle_gamma   90.00
#
_symmetry.space_group_name_H-M   'P 1'
#
loop_
_entity.id
_entity.type
_entity.pdbx_description
1 polymer ?
#
loop_
_entity_poly.entity_id
_entity_poly.type
_entity_poly.pdbx_seq_one_letter_code
_entity_poly.pdbx_strand_id
1 'polypeptide(L)'
;ALCFASPLKTTIKWCTISSPEENKCNSLRDHMQQENVALSCLQKATYLDCIKAITNTEADAVSLDGGHIFEAGLAPYKLKPIAAEVYQHTEGSTTSYYAVAVVKKGTGFTINELQGKTSCHTGLGRSAGWNIPIGTLLHREDIKWDGIDSSNLEEGSHNVCFPKISSVSPTCRCLKDGKGDVAFVKHTTVEENAREEKDDYELLCLDGSRQPVDNYKACHWARVPAHAVVARDDSKVDDIWNFLAKAQEKFGVGTSSTFQLFGPPGKKDPSLKDLLFKDSAVQLKRIPPLMDSQLYLSFEYYNAIQSLQKDQLNSNRRANKTRWCAVGKNEKSKCDIWSVMSAGEVECTVADTTDECITKIMKGEADAISLDGGFVYTAGVCGLVPVMGENYDANSQCSKAEGERASYFAVAVVKKSNGDITWDNLRGKKSCHTAVGRTAGWNIPMGLIHNKTGNCNFDEYFSEGCAPGSPPDSRLCRLCKGSGRVPPEKCVASSHEKYYGYTGALRCLVEEGDVAFIKHSIVEENTDGKNKEEWAKNLKMDQFELLCTDGRRANIMDYRTCHLAKVPTHAVVTRPEKAKQVHELLEKQQKLFGQEGVMKDRFKMFESQTKDLLFKDTTKCLVKLRDGITHKEFLGDQYTASVSSLNTCNPSGNRSSPRKKSILSLAGMDSFFCSCPFHSLKQDEDKLMEMPVYFSQSSLEELKTDLQSAALASTGIRDFCSPLENTHSEQHRRAWLRLGLGGAGKTLLFARLLTGKYRDTQTSITDSSAVYRVSSDKSANVTLIDLPGHESLRLQFLERFKAAARAIVFVVDSVAFQREVKDVAEFLYQVLVDSTVLKNAPALLIACNKQDVTMAKSAKLIQQQLEKELNTLRVTRSAAPTSLDGSGTGGPAQLGKKGKDFDFSQLPMKVEFVECSARGSKGEEGDADFEGLEKWLAKIA
;
A
#
# COMPACT_ATOMS: atom_id res chain seq x y z
N ALA A 1 54.99 1.23 -11.09
CA ALA A 1 53.71 0.72 -11.60
C ALA A 1 52.63 0.97 -10.55
N LEU A 2 51.48 1.52 -10.93
CA LEU A 2 50.32 1.68 -10.06
C LEU A 2 49.33 0.56 -10.38
N CYS A 3 49.13 -0.37 -9.44
CA CYS A 3 48.08 -1.37 -9.58
C CYS A 3 46.73 -0.71 -9.32
N PHE A 4 45.97 -0.41 -10.36
CA PHE A 4 44.54 -0.20 -10.23
C PHE A 4 43.93 -1.52 -9.74
N ALA A 5 43.44 -1.53 -8.50
CA ALA A 5 42.63 -2.63 -8.01
C ALA A 5 41.35 -2.70 -8.87
N SER A 6 41.09 -3.84 -9.51
CA SER A 6 39.84 -4.04 -10.23
C SER A 6 38.66 -3.87 -9.28
N PRO A 7 37.52 -3.30 -9.71
CA PRO A 7 36.32 -3.27 -8.88
C PRO A 7 35.98 -4.69 -8.40
N LEU A 8 35.62 -4.81 -7.12
CA LEU A 8 35.28 -6.09 -6.50
C LEU A 8 34.12 -6.74 -7.28
N LYS A 9 34.40 -7.85 -7.98
CA LYS A 9 33.36 -8.62 -8.70
C LYS A 9 32.26 -9.02 -7.72
N THR A 10 31.03 -8.60 -7.97
CA THR A 10 29.89 -9.06 -7.16
C THR A 10 29.72 -10.57 -7.34
N THR A 11 29.56 -11.30 -6.24
CA THR A 11 29.43 -12.76 -6.26
C THR A 11 28.02 -13.17 -5.88
N ILE A 12 27.35 -13.87 -6.79
CA ILE A 12 26.03 -14.48 -6.60
C ILE A 12 26.24 -15.91 -6.12
N LYS A 13 25.61 -16.27 -5.00
CA LYS A 13 25.55 -17.64 -4.52
C LYS A 13 24.24 -18.31 -4.93
N TRP A 14 24.30 -19.19 -5.91
CA TRP A 14 23.14 -19.98 -6.36
C TRP A 14 22.99 -21.24 -5.50
N CYS A 15 21.79 -21.49 -5.00
CA CYS A 15 21.51 -22.70 -4.23
C CYS A 15 21.04 -23.84 -5.15
N THR A 16 21.50 -25.07 -4.88
CA THR A 16 21.12 -26.29 -5.60
C THR A 16 20.64 -27.34 -4.61
N ILE A 17 19.78 -28.27 -5.05
CA ILE A 17 19.21 -29.33 -4.20
C ILE A 17 19.74 -30.74 -4.54
N SER A 18 20.53 -30.88 -5.60
CA SER A 18 21.04 -32.18 -6.05
C SER A 18 22.42 -32.07 -6.68
N SER A 19 23.23 -33.13 -6.61
CA SER A 19 24.58 -33.11 -7.15
C SER A 19 24.65 -33.01 -8.70
N PRO A 20 23.70 -33.55 -9.49
CA PRO A 20 23.61 -33.24 -10.92
C PRO A 20 23.35 -31.74 -11.20
N GLU A 21 22.52 -31.09 -10.37
CA GLU A 21 22.24 -29.66 -10.46
C GLU A 21 23.44 -28.81 -10.03
N GLU A 22 24.12 -29.19 -8.95
CA GLU A 22 25.38 -28.60 -8.50
C GLU A 22 26.45 -28.69 -9.60
N ASN A 23 26.59 -29.85 -10.25
CA ASN A 23 27.50 -30.01 -11.39
C ASN A 23 27.13 -29.09 -12.57
N LYS A 24 25.84 -28.90 -12.87
CA LYS A 24 25.38 -27.93 -13.89
C LYS A 24 25.67 -26.48 -13.47
N CYS A 25 25.52 -26.15 -12.19
CA CYS A 25 25.85 -24.83 -11.64
C CYS A 25 27.35 -24.52 -11.75
N ASN A 26 28.20 -25.47 -11.36
CA ASN A 26 29.65 -25.33 -11.48
C ASN A 26 30.07 -25.19 -12.95
N SER A 27 29.45 -25.95 -13.87
CA SER A 27 29.69 -25.78 -15.30
C SER A 27 29.26 -24.40 -15.82
N LEU A 28 28.12 -23.86 -15.37
CA LEU A 28 27.68 -22.49 -15.70
C LEU A 28 28.65 -21.44 -15.18
N ARG A 29 29.16 -21.57 -13.94
CA ARG A 29 30.21 -20.70 -13.39
C ARG A 29 31.41 -20.67 -14.31
N ASP A 30 31.88 -21.86 -14.72
CA ASP A 30 33.13 -22.01 -15.46
C ASP A 30 33.05 -21.43 -16.88
N HIS A 31 31.86 -21.47 -17.51
CA HIS A 31 31.59 -20.75 -18.75
C HIS A 31 31.37 -19.22 -18.57
N MET A 32 31.18 -18.73 -17.33
CA MET A 32 30.90 -17.32 -17.02
C MET A 32 32.07 -16.56 -16.34
N GLN A 33 33.21 -17.20 -16.03
CA GLN A 33 34.30 -16.59 -15.23
C GLN A 33 34.86 -15.26 -15.78
N GLN A 34 34.73 -15.04 -17.10
CA GLN A 34 35.18 -13.82 -17.79
C GLN A 34 34.32 -12.59 -17.46
N GLU A 35 33.10 -12.76 -16.94
CA GLU A 35 32.17 -11.67 -16.63
C GLU A 35 32.50 -10.88 -15.36
N ASN A 36 31.95 -9.67 -15.23
CA ASN A 36 32.12 -8.82 -14.05
C ASN A 36 31.42 -9.36 -12.78
N VAL A 37 30.50 -10.31 -12.93
CA VAL A 37 29.74 -10.94 -11.84
C VAL A 37 30.12 -12.41 -11.75
N ALA A 38 30.57 -12.86 -10.57
CA ALA A 38 31.01 -14.22 -10.33
C ALA A 38 29.85 -15.10 -9.82
N LEU A 39 29.80 -16.35 -10.29
CA LEU A 39 28.88 -17.36 -9.76
C LEU A 39 29.60 -18.23 -8.71
N SER A 40 28.91 -18.49 -7.61
CA SER A 40 29.23 -19.49 -6.61
C SER A 40 28.04 -20.43 -6.44
N CYS A 41 28.27 -21.70 -6.15
CA CYS A 41 27.24 -22.72 -6.07
C CYS A 41 27.24 -23.33 -4.66
N LEU A 42 26.04 -23.62 -4.14
CA LEU A 42 25.84 -24.13 -2.77
C LEU A 42 24.77 -25.22 -2.76
N GLN A 43 25.20 -26.47 -2.66
CA GLN A 43 24.27 -27.59 -2.49
C GLN A 43 23.66 -27.61 -1.07
N LYS A 44 22.34 -27.82 -1.01
CA LYS A 44 21.54 -28.12 0.19
C LYS A 44 20.73 -29.41 -0.04
N ALA A 45 20.07 -29.91 1.00
CA ALA A 45 19.28 -31.14 0.92
C ALA A 45 17.86 -30.94 0.38
N THR A 46 17.25 -29.76 0.59
CA THR A 46 15.87 -29.46 0.20
C THR A 46 15.72 -28.01 -0.29
N TYR A 47 14.65 -27.73 -1.03
CA TYR A 47 14.29 -26.34 -1.38
C TYR A 47 14.02 -25.48 -0.14
N LEU A 48 13.44 -26.04 0.91
CA LEU A 48 13.23 -25.35 2.19
C LEU A 48 14.56 -24.94 2.85
N ASP A 49 15.60 -25.76 2.71
CA ASP A 49 16.94 -25.41 3.21
C ASP A 49 17.67 -24.40 2.32
N CYS A 50 17.36 -24.36 1.02
CA CYS A 50 17.74 -23.23 0.16
C CYS A 50 17.02 -21.93 0.54
N ILE A 51 15.72 -21.97 0.85
CA ILE A 51 14.95 -20.80 1.33
C ILE A 51 15.53 -20.25 2.64
N LYS A 52 15.82 -21.13 3.61
CA LYS A 52 16.54 -20.77 4.86
C LYS A 52 17.92 -20.19 4.55
N ALA A 53 18.70 -20.82 3.68
CA ALA A 53 20.05 -20.36 3.33
C ALA A 53 20.04 -18.97 2.66
N ILE A 54 19.04 -18.67 1.82
CA ILE A 54 18.87 -17.33 1.24
C ILE A 54 18.49 -16.32 2.32
N THR A 55 17.57 -16.67 3.22
CA THR A 55 17.18 -15.81 4.35
C THR A 55 18.37 -15.51 5.28
N ASN A 56 19.23 -16.52 5.52
CA ASN A 56 20.43 -16.43 6.35
C ASN A 56 21.64 -15.76 5.65
N THR A 57 21.53 -15.36 4.37
CA THR A 57 22.63 -14.85 3.52
C THR A 57 23.74 -15.87 3.19
N GLU A 58 23.52 -17.14 3.52
CA GLU A 58 24.35 -18.26 3.09
C GLU A 58 24.32 -18.44 1.57
N ALA A 59 23.14 -18.24 0.95
CA ALA A 59 22.89 -18.19 -0.49
C ALA A 59 22.25 -16.84 -0.91
N ASP A 60 22.05 -16.62 -2.21
CA ASP A 60 21.40 -15.42 -2.75
C ASP A 60 20.16 -15.71 -3.60
N ALA A 61 20.15 -16.80 -4.38
CA ALA A 61 19.07 -17.12 -5.31
C ALA A 61 18.85 -18.63 -5.49
N VAL A 62 17.61 -19.02 -5.83
CA VAL A 62 17.21 -20.38 -6.25
C VAL A 62 15.94 -20.31 -7.11
N SER A 63 15.77 -21.23 -8.07
CA SER A 63 14.54 -21.36 -8.85
C SER A 63 13.53 -22.27 -8.12
N LEU A 64 12.30 -21.81 -7.95
CA LEU A 64 11.24 -22.52 -7.22
C LEU A 64 9.95 -22.66 -8.05
N ASP A 65 9.17 -23.70 -7.76
CA ASP A 65 7.78 -23.81 -8.24
C ASP A 65 6.80 -23.00 -7.37
N GLY A 66 5.57 -22.82 -7.85
CA GLY A 66 4.54 -22.03 -7.16
C GLY A 66 4.26 -22.44 -5.70
N GLY A 67 4.41 -23.73 -5.36
CA GLY A 67 4.25 -24.22 -3.99
C GLY A 67 5.37 -23.70 -3.08
N HIS A 68 6.62 -23.90 -3.48
CA HIS A 68 7.77 -23.40 -2.72
C HIS A 68 7.87 -21.86 -2.75
N ILE A 69 7.37 -21.16 -3.79
CA ILE A 69 7.26 -19.69 -3.82
C ILE A 69 6.28 -19.18 -2.76
N PHE A 70 5.18 -19.91 -2.49
CA PHE A 70 4.25 -19.56 -1.42
C PHE A 70 4.98 -19.57 -0.08
N GLU A 71 5.65 -20.69 0.25
CA GLU A 71 6.39 -20.85 1.50
C GLU A 71 7.55 -19.85 1.64
N ALA A 72 8.33 -19.64 0.57
CA ALA A 72 9.43 -18.70 0.53
C ALA A 72 9.01 -17.24 0.82
N GLY A 73 7.77 -16.88 0.49
CA GLY A 73 7.21 -15.56 0.78
C GLY A 73 6.59 -15.39 2.17
N LEU A 74 6.36 -16.48 2.91
CA LEU A 74 5.85 -16.40 4.29
C LEU A 74 6.89 -15.81 5.24
N ALA A 75 6.44 -15.31 6.39
CA ALA A 75 7.34 -15.01 7.50
C ALA A 75 7.88 -16.33 8.11
N PRO A 76 9.18 -16.41 8.48
CA PRO A 76 10.14 -15.30 8.54
C PRO A 76 10.83 -14.95 7.22
N TYR A 77 10.78 -15.83 6.21
CA TYR A 77 11.63 -15.79 5.01
C TYR A 77 11.43 -14.56 4.10
N LYS A 78 10.17 -14.25 3.75
CA LYS A 78 9.75 -13.07 2.97
C LYS A 78 10.54 -12.84 1.66
N LEU A 79 10.93 -13.91 0.98
CA LEU A 79 11.62 -13.83 -0.31
C LEU A 79 10.65 -13.38 -1.42
N LYS A 80 11.17 -12.66 -2.42
CA LYS A 80 10.41 -12.21 -3.59
C LYS A 80 10.84 -12.96 -4.86
N PRO A 81 9.91 -13.24 -5.79
CA PRO A 81 10.25 -13.74 -7.11
C PRO A 81 10.77 -12.58 -8.00
N ILE A 82 11.96 -12.73 -8.58
CA ILE A 82 12.68 -11.67 -9.32
C ILE A 82 12.81 -11.93 -10.82
N ALA A 83 12.76 -13.20 -11.25
CA ALA A 83 12.71 -13.58 -12.66
C ALA A 83 11.83 -14.82 -12.84
N ALA A 84 10.90 -14.79 -13.79
CA ALA A 84 10.03 -15.93 -14.14
C ALA A 84 10.59 -16.71 -15.33
N GLU A 85 10.49 -18.03 -15.29
CA GLU A 85 10.61 -18.85 -16.50
C GLU A 85 9.51 -18.48 -17.50
N VAL A 86 9.84 -18.55 -18.79
CA VAL A 86 8.88 -18.39 -19.89
C VAL A 86 8.86 -19.69 -20.70
N TYR A 87 7.66 -20.18 -20.99
CA TYR A 87 7.43 -21.35 -21.84
C TYR A 87 6.87 -20.91 -23.20
N GLN A 88 7.18 -21.66 -24.25
CA GLN A 88 6.71 -21.37 -25.61
C GLN A 88 5.53 -22.28 -25.98
N HIS A 89 4.48 -21.68 -26.50
CA HIS A 89 3.26 -22.33 -26.97
C HIS A 89 2.98 -21.93 -28.43
N THR A 90 2.04 -22.61 -29.07
CA THR A 90 1.57 -22.32 -30.44
C THR A 90 1.05 -20.90 -30.64
N GLU A 91 0.56 -20.24 -29.59
CA GLU A 91 0.07 -18.86 -29.61
C GLU A 91 1.11 -17.80 -29.18
N GLY A 92 2.33 -18.22 -28.82
CA GLY A 92 3.39 -17.33 -28.32
C GLY A 92 3.97 -17.76 -26.97
N SER A 93 4.64 -16.83 -26.28
CA SER A 93 5.40 -17.11 -25.04
C SER A 93 4.65 -16.69 -23.77
N THR A 94 4.64 -17.52 -22.73
CA THR A 94 3.87 -17.29 -21.48
C THR A 94 4.72 -17.53 -20.23
N THR A 95 4.42 -16.79 -19.15
CA THR A 95 4.98 -17.00 -17.79
C THR A 95 4.02 -17.79 -16.89
N SER A 96 3.15 -18.63 -17.47
CA SER A 96 2.04 -19.26 -16.74
C SER A 96 1.37 -20.38 -17.53
N TYR A 97 0.89 -21.42 -16.86
CA TYR A 97 0.09 -22.49 -17.45
C TYR A 97 -1.22 -22.71 -16.68
N TYR A 98 -2.28 -23.05 -17.40
CA TYR A 98 -3.57 -23.37 -16.80
C TYR A 98 -3.58 -24.78 -16.21
N ALA A 99 -4.10 -24.90 -14.98
CA ALA A 99 -4.44 -26.15 -14.32
C ALA A 99 -5.88 -26.56 -14.68
N VAL A 100 -6.07 -27.79 -15.14
CA VAL A 100 -7.37 -28.28 -15.65
C VAL A 100 -7.69 -29.67 -15.11
N ALA A 101 -8.99 -29.92 -14.91
CA ALA A 101 -9.54 -31.25 -14.70
C ALA A 101 -10.01 -31.82 -16.04
N VAL A 102 -9.35 -32.86 -16.53
CA VAL A 102 -9.67 -33.55 -17.79
C VAL A 102 -10.47 -34.81 -17.48
N VAL A 103 -11.57 -35.02 -18.18
CA VAL A 103 -12.43 -36.22 -18.09
C VAL A 103 -12.60 -36.84 -19.47
N LYS A 104 -12.98 -38.12 -19.55
CA LYS A 104 -13.42 -38.72 -20.81
C LYS A 104 -14.81 -38.21 -21.18
N LYS A 105 -15.04 -38.00 -22.48
CA LYS A 105 -16.32 -37.59 -23.07
C LYS A 105 -17.40 -38.64 -22.82
N GLY A 106 -18.66 -38.20 -22.70
CA GLY A 106 -19.79 -39.09 -22.44
C GLY A 106 -19.91 -39.64 -21.00
N THR A 107 -18.97 -39.31 -20.09
CA THR A 107 -19.04 -39.74 -18.67
C THR A 107 -20.08 -39.00 -17.82
N GLY A 108 -20.71 -37.95 -18.35
CA GLY A 108 -21.89 -37.26 -17.78
C GLY A 108 -21.64 -36.33 -16.58
N PHE A 109 -20.79 -36.71 -15.62
CA PHE A 109 -20.65 -36.02 -14.33
C PHE A 109 -20.02 -34.62 -14.40
N THR A 110 -20.37 -33.76 -13.44
CA THR A 110 -19.89 -32.38 -13.26
C THR A 110 -18.94 -32.25 -12.06
N ILE A 111 -18.43 -31.05 -11.78
CA ILE A 111 -17.56 -30.78 -10.61
C ILE A 111 -18.23 -31.12 -9.27
N ASN A 112 -19.55 -30.95 -9.18
CA ASN A 112 -20.33 -31.21 -7.97
C ASN A 112 -20.54 -32.73 -7.73
N GLU A 113 -20.12 -33.57 -8.68
CA GLU A 113 -20.35 -35.03 -8.70
C GLU A 113 -19.02 -35.82 -8.69
N LEU A 114 -17.93 -35.17 -8.26
CA LEU A 114 -16.61 -35.79 -8.09
C LEU A 114 -16.53 -36.69 -6.85
N GLN A 115 -17.48 -36.61 -5.92
CA GLN A 115 -17.49 -37.47 -4.74
C GLN A 115 -17.71 -38.93 -5.13
N GLY A 116 -16.81 -39.82 -4.68
CA GLY A 116 -16.81 -41.24 -5.07
C GLY A 116 -16.22 -41.54 -6.45
N LYS A 117 -15.69 -40.54 -7.17
CA LYS A 117 -14.91 -40.74 -8.41
C LYS A 117 -13.45 -41.05 -8.11
N THR A 118 -12.79 -41.69 -9.07
CA THR A 118 -11.36 -42.01 -9.05
C THR A 118 -10.54 -40.92 -9.77
N SER A 119 -9.40 -40.52 -9.20
CA SER A 119 -8.64 -39.35 -9.66
C SER A 119 -7.17 -39.62 -9.93
N CYS A 120 -6.69 -39.14 -11.08
CA CYS A 120 -5.30 -39.18 -11.50
C CYS A 120 -4.61 -37.85 -11.17
N HIS A 121 -3.55 -37.89 -10.35
CA HIS A 121 -2.80 -36.72 -9.89
C HIS A 121 -1.38 -36.66 -10.50
N THR A 122 -0.75 -35.49 -10.56
CA THR A 122 0.65 -35.36 -11.06
C THR A 122 1.71 -35.61 -9.98
N GLY A 123 1.30 -35.78 -8.73
CA GLY A 123 2.14 -35.98 -7.55
C GLY A 123 1.74 -35.04 -6.41
N LEU A 124 2.01 -35.46 -5.17
CA LEU A 124 1.74 -34.68 -3.95
C LEU A 124 2.45 -33.32 -4.01
N GLY A 125 1.82 -32.26 -3.48
CA GLY A 125 2.41 -30.92 -3.41
C GLY A 125 2.57 -30.19 -4.75
N ARG A 126 2.23 -30.81 -5.88
CA ARG A 126 2.36 -30.20 -7.21
C ARG A 126 1.17 -29.33 -7.55
N SER A 127 1.43 -28.04 -7.81
CA SER A 127 0.53 -27.02 -8.38
C SER A 127 -0.77 -27.55 -9.04
N ALA A 128 -0.72 -27.98 -10.30
CA ALA A 128 -1.92 -28.34 -11.08
C ALA A 128 -2.50 -29.73 -10.77
N GLY A 129 -1.73 -30.63 -10.15
CA GLY A 129 -2.16 -32.00 -9.88
C GLY A 129 -2.50 -32.30 -8.42
N TRP A 130 -2.29 -31.35 -7.50
CA TRP A 130 -2.61 -31.49 -6.09
C TRP A 130 -3.09 -30.18 -5.46
N ASN A 131 -2.23 -29.14 -5.47
CA ASN A 131 -2.48 -27.93 -4.69
C ASN A 131 -3.75 -27.19 -5.13
N ILE A 132 -3.94 -27.05 -6.44
CA ILE A 132 -5.15 -26.50 -7.03
C ILE A 132 -6.35 -27.43 -6.82
N PRO A 133 -6.38 -28.68 -7.31
CA PRO A 133 -7.59 -29.50 -7.23
C PRO A 133 -8.06 -29.77 -5.81
N ILE A 134 -7.16 -30.11 -4.88
CA ILE A 134 -7.55 -30.36 -3.48
C ILE A 134 -7.89 -29.02 -2.79
N GLY A 135 -7.06 -27.97 -2.96
CA GLY A 135 -7.32 -26.67 -2.34
C GLY A 135 -8.64 -26.02 -2.80
N THR A 136 -9.02 -26.16 -4.07
CA THR A 136 -10.31 -25.71 -4.62
C THR A 136 -11.49 -26.49 -4.02
N LEU A 137 -11.40 -27.82 -3.91
CA LEU A 137 -12.47 -28.65 -3.34
C LEU A 137 -12.64 -28.41 -1.83
N LEU A 138 -11.55 -28.15 -1.10
CA LEU A 138 -11.61 -27.71 0.30
C LEU A 138 -12.22 -26.31 0.44
N HIS A 139 -11.85 -25.37 -0.43
CA HIS A 139 -12.40 -24.00 -0.40
C HIS A 139 -13.90 -23.94 -0.72
N ARG A 140 -14.40 -24.90 -1.51
CA ARG A 140 -15.82 -25.08 -1.84
C ARG A 140 -16.60 -25.88 -0.79
N GLU A 141 -15.94 -26.40 0.24
CA GLU A 141 -16.50 -27.30 1.26
C GLU A 141 -17.02 -28.66 0.68
N ASP A 142 -16.64 -29.00 -0.56
CA ASP A 142 -16.95 -30.28 -1.24
C ASP A 142 -16.22 -31.49 -0.60
N ILE A 143 -15.10 -31.23 0.10
CA ILE A 143 -14.32 -32.22 0.86
C ILE A 143 -14.15 -31.71 2.29
N LYS A 144 -14.37 -32.60 3.27
CA LYS A 144 -14.00 -32.38 4.68
C LYS A 144 -12.57 -32.87 4.93
N TRP A 145 -11.79 -32.09 5.67
CA TRP A 145 -10.38 -32.35 5.93
C TRP A 145 -10.02 -31.84 7.33
N ASP A 146 -9.54 -32.75 8.17
CA ASP A 146 -9.29 -32.52 9.60
C ASP A 146 -7.78 -32.44 9.91
N GLY A 147 -7.02 -31.85 8.98
CA GLY A 147 -5.58 -31.58 9.11
C GLY A 147 -4.68 -32.64 8.46
N ILE A 148 -3.43 -32.25 8.19
CA ILE A 148 -2.41 -33.14 7.60
C ILE A 148 -1.91 -34.18 8.63
N ASP A 149 -1.99 -33.86 9.93
CA ASP A 149 -1.62 -34.76 11.03
C ASP A 149 -2.66 -35.87 11.30
N SER A 150 -3.72 -35.98 10.48
CA SER A 150 -4.63 -37.12 10.49
C SER A 150 -3.97 -38.37 9.87
N SER A 151 -3.06 -38.98 10.64
CA SER A 151 -2.32 -40.18 10.27
C SER A 151 -3.23 -41.40 10.10
N ASN A 152 -3.80 -41.58 8.90
CA ASN A 152 -4.53 -42.78 8.47
C ASN A 152 -4.46 -42.93 6.92
N LEU A 153 -3.33 -42.57 6.32
CA LEU A 153 -3.07 -42.71 4.88
C LEU A 153 -2.66 -44.14 4.48
N GLU A 154 -2.30 -44.98 5.45
CA GLU A 154 -2.27 -46.43 5.35
C GLU A 154 -3.04 -47.02 6.55
N GLU A 155 -3.89 -48.03 6.28
CA GLU A 155 -4.71 -48.82 7.20
C GLU A 155 -5.64 -48.10 8.22
N GLY A 156 -6.97 -48.36 8.13
CA GLY A 156 -7.79 -48.41 9.35
C GLY A 156 -9.11 -47.60 9.41
N SER A 157 -10.14 -48.13 8.75
CA SER A 157 -11.55 -48.13 9.18
C SER A 157 -12.58 -47.26 8.42
N HIS A 158 -13.84 -47.66 8.57
CA HIS A 158 -14.93 -47.47 7.61
C HIS A 158 -15.44 -46.01 7.45
N ASN A 159 -15.94 -45.74 6.24
CA ASN A 159 -16.81 -44.61 5.85
C ASN A 159 -16.21 -43.23 5.53
N VAL A 160 -14.91 -43.13 5.21
CA VAL A 160 -14.39 -41.98 4.41
C VAL A 160 -13.62 -42.49 3.20
N CYS A 161 -14.19 -42.31 2.00
CA CYS A 161 -13.57 -42.76 0.74
C CYS A 161 -12.69 -41.65 0.12
N PHE A 162 -11.42 -41.58 0.53
CA PHE A 162 -10.39 -40.92 -0.26
C PHE A 162 -9.96 -41.81 -1.45
N PRO A 163 -9.73 -41.25 -2.66
CA PRO A 163 -9.33 -42.02 -3.83
C PRO A 163 -7.88 -42.55 -3.69
N LYS A 164 -7.66 -43.81 -4.08
CA LYS A 164 -6.34 -44.48 -3.97
C LYS A 164 -5.29 -43.82 -4.87
N ILE A 165 -4.23 -43.28 -4.26
CA ILE A 165 -3.14 -42.60 -4.96
C ILE A 165 -2.22 -43.62 -5.66
N SER A 166 -2.44 -43.90 -6.94
CA SER A 166 -1.50 -44.69 -7.75
C SER A 166 -0.39 -43.81 -8.35
N SER A 167 0.80 -43.82 -7.75
CA SER A 167 1.88 -42.86 -8.03
C SER A 167 2.85 -43.22 -9.17
N VAL A 168 2.64 -44.36 -9.86
CA VAL A 168 3.67 -44.99 -10.73
C VAL A 168 3.30 -45.00 -12.23
N SER A 169 2.66 -43.93 -12.74
CA SER A 169 2.38 -43.77 -14.18
C SER A 169 2.21 -42.30 -14.58
N PRO A 170 2.52 -41.90 -15.83
CA PRO A 170 2.22 -40.56 -16.32
C PRO A 170 0.72 -40.25 -16.22
N THR A 171 0.35 -39.10 -15.66
CA THR A 171 -1.04 -38.81 -15.24
C THR A 171 -2.08 -38.88 -16.37
N CYS A 172 -1.71 -38.50 -17.60
CA CYS A 172 -2.57 -38.65 -18.77
C CYS A 172 -2.84 -40.14 -19.10
N ARG A 173 -1.83 -41.00 -18.91
CA ARG A 173 -1.93 -42.45 -19.11
C ARG A 173 -2.84 -43.11 -18.08
N CYS A 174 -2.88 -42.61 -16.84
CA CYS A 174 -3.84 -43.07 -15.82
C CYS A 174 -5.31 -42.90 -16.27
N LEU A 175 -5.66 -41.76 -16.88
CA LEU A 175 -7.00 -41.53 -17.45
C LEU A 175 -7.22 -42.38 -18.71
N LYS A 176 -6.24 -42.41 -19.63
CA LYS A 176 -6.31 -43.20 -20.87
C LYS A 176 -6.55 -44.68 -20.59
N ASP A 177 -5.76 -45.27 -19.70
CA ASP A 177 -5.85 -46.66 -19.21
C ASP A 177 -7.16 -46.96 -18.44
N GLY A 178 -8.00 -45.97 -18.14
CA GLY A 178 -9.25 -46.15 -17.40
C GLY A 178 -9.07 -46.41 -15.90
N LYS A 179 -7.94 -45.98 -15.33
CA LYS A 179 -7.61 -46.13 -13.88
C LYS A 179 -8.10 -44.95 -13.03
N GLY A 180 -8.59 -43.90 -13.67
CA GLY A 180 -9.25 -42.74 -13.06
C GLY A 180 -10.39 -42.22 -13.95
N ASP A 181 -11.42 -41.64 -13.33
CA ASP A 181 -12.51 -40.92 -14.01
C ASP A 181 -12.07 -39.51 -14.46
N VAL A 182 -11.19 -38.87 -13.68
CA VAL A 182 -10.70 -37.51 -13.87
C VAL A 182 -9.18 -37.43 -13.71
N ALA A 183 -8.50 -36.58 -14.49
CA ALA A 183 -7.09 -36.27 -14.34
C ALA A 183 -6.84 -34.78 -14.13
N PHE A 184 -6.08 -34.45 -13.08
CA PHE A 184 -5.69 -33.08 -12.76
C PHE A 184 -4.30 -32.78 -13.33
N VAL A 185 -4.25 -32.03 -14.43
CA VAL A 185 -3.07 -31.86 -15.30
C VAL A 185 -2.94 -30.42 -15.82
N LYS A 186 -1.98 -30.17 -16.71
CA LYS A 186 -1.87 -28.89 -17.43
C LYS A 186 -2.74 -28.94 -18.69
N HIS A 187 -3.21 -27.79 -19.15
CA HIS A 187 -3.92 -27.67 -20.45
C HIS A 187 -3.17 -28.29 -21.64
N THR A 188 -1.83 -28.19 -21.69
CA THR A 188 -1.02 -28.79 -22.78
C THR A 188 -0.93 -30.31 -22.73
N THR A 189 -1.23 -30.95 -21.59
CA THR A 189 -0.93 -32.37 -21.37
C THR A 189 -1.70 -33.32 -22.30
N VAL A 190 -2.89 -32.95 -22.78
CA VAL A 190 -3.62 -33.72 -23.80
C VAL A 190 -2.97 -33.59 -25.17
N GLU A 191 -2.65 -32.37 -25.62
CA GLU A 191 -1.96 -32.10 -26.89
C GLU A 191 -0.56 -32.78 -26.94
N GLU A 192 0.14 -32.84 -25.79
CA GLU A 192 1.45 -33.48 -25.63
C GLU A 192 1.42 -35.02 -25.69
N ASN A 193 0.33 -35.68 -25.29
CA ASN A 193 0.31 -37.13 -25.02
C ASN A 193 -0.80 -37.92 -25.76
N ALA A 194 -1.82 -37.24 -26.28
CA ALA A 194 -3.03 -37.83 -26.85
C ALA A 194 -3.59 -36.98 -28.01
N ARG A 195 -2.70 -36.36 -28.80
CA ARG A 195 -3.04 -35.37 -29.84
C ARG A 195 -4.10 -35.83 -30.85
N GLU A 196 -4.03 -37.10 -31.25
CA GLU A 196 -4.93 -37.73 -32.22
C GLU A 196 -6.27 -38.18 -31.61
N GLU A 197 -6.35 -38.27 -30.28
CA GLU A 197 -7.52 -38.71 -29.50
C GLU A 197 -8.16 -37.53 -28.74
N LYS A 198 -7.76 -36.29 -29.04
CA LYS A 198 -8.09 -35.09 -28.27
C LYS A 198 -9.59 -34.86 -28.10
N ASP A 199 -10.38 -35.21 -29.11
CA ASP A 199 -11.84 -35.07 -29.12
C ASP A 199 -12.58 -36.07 -28.21
N ASP A 200 -11.91 -37.11 -27.70
CA ASP A 200 -12.44 -38.05 -26.71
C ASP A 200 -12.39 -37.52 -25.26
N TYR A 201 -11.80 -36.33 -25.06
CA TYR A 201 -11.62 -35.70 -23.76
C TYR A 201 -12.36 -34.38 -23.65
N GLU A 202 -12.77 -34.03 -22.44
CA GLU A 202 -13.44 -32.77 -22.09
C GLU A 202 -12.79 -32.17 -20.84
N LEU A 203 -12.91 -30.84 -20.70
CA LEU A 203 -12.55 -30.12 -19.49
C LEU A 203 -13.80 -29.98 -18.60
N LEU A 204 -13.59 -30.09 -17.30
CA LEU A 204 -14.62 -29.96 -16.27
C LEU A 204 -14.40 -28.65 -15.49
N CYS A 205 -15.39 -27.76 -15.54
CA CYS A 205 -15.24 -26.34 -15.23
C CYS A 205 -15.78 -25.98 -13.82
N LEU A 206 -15.30 -24.87 -13.24
CA LEU A 206 -15.68 -24.45 -11.87
C LEU A 206 -17.14 -24.01 -11.74
N ASP A 207 -17.77 -23.58 -12.83
CA ASP A 207 -19.19 -23.23 -12.92
C ASP A 207 -20.12 -24.45 -13.03
N GLY A 208 -19.55 -25.67 -13.08
CA GLY A 208 -20.28 -26.92 -13.30
C GLY A 208 -20.47 -27.29 -14.76
N SER A 209 -20.03 -26.47 -15.72
CA SER A 209 -20.09 -26.80 -17.15
C SER A 209 -18.99 -27.79 -17.56
N ARG A 210 -19.12 -28.32 -18.79
CA ARG A 210 -18.08 -29.03 -19.53
C ARG A 210 -17.72 -28.24 -20.78
N GLN A 211 -16.45 -28.27 -21.18
CA GLN A 211 -15.94 -27.55 -22.35
C GLN A 211 -14.92 -28.38 -23.14
N PRO A 212 -14.70 -28.12 -24.45
CA PRO A 212 -13.64 -28.77 -25.21
C PRO A 212 -12.25 -28.45 -24.66
N VAL A 213 -11.27 -29.34 -24.92
CA VAL A 213 -9.88 -29.23 -24.44
C VAL A 213 -9.22 -27.90 -24.82
N ASP A 214 -9.53 -27.34 -26.00
CA ASP A 214 -9.00 -26.04 -26.44
C ASP A 214 -9.57 -24.82 -25.72
N ASN A 215 -10.74 -24.95 -25.06
CA ASN A 215 -11.36 -23.83 -24.35
C ASN A 215 -10.83 -23.67 -22.90
N TYR A 216 -9.61 -24.13 -22.63
CA TYR A 216 -8.95 -24.05 -21.32
C TYR A 216 -8.83 -22.61 -20.78
N LYS A 217 -8.86 -21.60 -21.66
CA LYS A 217 -8.84 -20.17 -21.26
C LYS A 217 -10.10 -19.74 -20.52
N ALA A 218 -11.26 -20.32 -20.85
CA ALA A 218 -12.51 -20.11 -20.14
C ALA A 218 -12.76 -21.20 -19.08
N CYS A 219 -12.30 -22.43 -19.32
CA CYS A 219 -12.48 -23.58 -18.43
C CYS A 219 -11.15 -24.06 -17.84
N HIS A 220 -10.78 -23.49 -16.69
CA HIS A 220 -9.66 -23.94 -15.87
C HIS A 220 -10.00 -23.79 -14.38
N TRP A 221 -9.19 -24.42 -13.52
CA TRP A 221 -9.37 -24.37 -12.07
C TRP A 221 -8.51 -23.30 -11.40
N ALA A 222 -7.35 -22.99 -11.99
CA ALA A 222 -6.54 -21.82 -11.67
C ALA A 222 -5.52 -21.55 -12.78
N ARG A 223 -5.08 -20.30 -12.89
CA ARG A 223 -3.88 -19.95 -13.68
C ARG A 223 -2.63 -20.05 -12.82
N VAL A 224 -1.83 -21.10 -13.03
CA VAL A 224 -0.59 -21.33 -12.29
C VAL A 224 0.56 -20.54 -12.93
N PRO A 225 1.37 -19.78 -12.18
CA PRO A 225 2.55 -19.14 -12.75
C PRO A 225 3.66 -20.14 -13.09
N ALA A 226 4.61 -19.71 -13.91
CA ALA A 226 5.84 -20.45 -14.15
C ALA A 226 6.73 -20.51 -12.89
N HIS A 227 7.75 -21.35 -12.91
CA HIS A 227 8.78 -21.31 -11.87
C HIS A 227 9.46 -19.95 -11.87
N ALA A 228 9.92 -19.49 -10.70
CA ALA A 228 10.60 -18.22 -10.57
C ALA A 228 11.86 -18.34 -9.70
N VAL A 229 12.87 -17.59 -10.09
CA VAL A 229 14.03 -17.29 -9.26
C VAL A 229 13.56 -16.42 -8.10
N VAL A 230 13.70 -16.89 -6.87
CA VAL A 230 13.47 -16.08 -5.67
C VAL A 230 14.78 -15.56 -5.10
N ALA A 231 14.71 -14.38 -4.50
CA ALA A 231 15.82 -13.73 -3.79
C ALA A 231 15.29 -12.93 -2.59
N ARG A 232 16.21 -12.38 -1.78
CA ARG A 232 15.86 -11.36 -0.78
C ARG A 232 15.49 -10.04 -1.48
N ASP A 233 14.72 -9.20 -0.79
CA ASP A 233 14.42 -7.81 -1.20
C ASP A 233 15.62 -6.89 -0.88
N ASP A 234 16.79 -7.20 -1.46
CA ASP A 234 18.06 -6.48 -1.24
C ASP A 234 18.73 -5.98 -2.54
N SER A 235 19.87 -5.32 -2.43
CA SER A 235 20.56 -4.70 -3.57
C SER A 235 21.10 -5.68 -4.62
N LYS A 236 21.18 -6.99 -4.34
CA LYS A 236 21.66 -7.99 -5.31
C LYS A 236 20.62 -8.36 -6.37
N VAL A 237 19.36 -7.92 -6.25
CA VAL A 237 18.32 -8.25 -7.23
C VAL A 237 18.71 -7.82 -8.65
N ASP A 238 19.37 -6.67 -8.80
CA ASP A 238 19.91 -6.21 -10.09
C ASP A 238 21.14 -7.01 -10.54
N ASP A 239 22.08 -7.37 -9.65
CA ASP A 239 23.20 -8.26 -9.98
C ASP A 239 22.70 -9.61 -10.52
N ILE A 240 21.74 -10.23 -9.82
CA ILE A 240 21.16 -11.53 -10.18
C ILE A 240 20.45 -11.45 -11.53
N TRP A 241 19.65 -10.40 -11.76
CA TRP A 241 19.02 -10.19 -13.07
C TRP A 241 20.07 -9.99 -14.18
N ASN A 242 21.08 -9.15 -13.95
CA ASN A 242 22.11 -8.85 -14.96
C ASN A 242 22.95 -10.09 -15.31
N PHE A 243 23.25 -10.96 -14.33
CA PHE A 243 23.88 -12.25 -14.56
C PHE A 243 22.98 -13.18 -15.38
N LEU A 244 21.71 -13.33 -15.00
CA LEU A 244 20.76 -14.21 -15.70
C LEU A 244 20.46 -13.75 -17.12
N ALA A 245 20.39 -12.43 -17.35
CA ALA A 245 20.23 -11.83 -18.68
C ALA A 245 21.39 -12.21 -19.62
N LYS A 246 22.64 -12.08 -19.15
CA LYS A 246 23.83 -12.51 -19.92
C LYS A 246 23.91 -14.03 -20.09
N ALA A 247 23.50 -14.79 -19.08
CA ALA A 247 23.51 -16.25 -19.16
C ALA A 247 22.53 -16.77 -20.23
N GLN A 248 21.33 -16.18 -20.35
CA GLN A 248 20.39 -16.56 -21.41
C GLN A 248 20.77 -16.01 -22.79
N GLU A 249 21.43 -14.86 -22.87
CA GLU A 249 21.99 -14.33 -24.12
C GLU A 249 23.07 -15.27 -24.70
N LYS A 250 23.97 -15.79 -23.85
CA LYS A 250 25.09 -16.66 -24.27
C LYS A 250 24.75 -18.14 -24.38
N PHE A 251 23.80 -18.65 -23.58
CA PHE A 251 23.54 -20.09 -23.43
C PHE A 251 22.04 -20.45 -23.47
N GLY A 252 21.18 -19.54 -23.94
CA GLY A 252 19.74 -19.77 -24.11
C GLY A 252 19.38 -20.61 -25.33
N VAL A 253 18.08 -20.76 -25.60
CA VAL A 253 17.58 -21.56 -26.73
C VAL A 253 18.04 -20.95 -28.06
N GLY A 254 18.60 -21.79 -28.94
CA GLY A 254 19.10 -21.39 -30.27
C GLY A 254 20.57 -20.95 -30.29
N THR A 255 21.26 -20.93 -29.14
CA THR A 255 22.71 -20.66 -29.08
C THR A 255 23.54 -21.86 -29.53
N SER A 256 24.71 -21.62 -30.12
CA SER A 256 25.63 -22.65 -30.63
C SER A 256 26.67 -23.11 -29.61
N SER A 257 26.39 -22.94 -28.31
CA SER A 257 27.32 -23.20 -27.21
C SER A 257 27.33 -24.67 -26.76
N THR A 258 28.46 -25.11 -26.23
CA THR A 258 28.63 -26.43 -25.59
C THR A 258 27.84 -26.58 -24.29
N PHE A 259 27.63 -25.48 -23.57
CA PHE A 259 26.75 -25.40 -22.41
C PHE A 259 25.38 -24.87 -22.82
N GLN A 260 24.31 -25.40 -22.22
CA GLN A 260 22.93 -24.97 -22.44
C GLN A 260 22.24 -24.69 -21.09
N LEU A 261 21.73 -23.46 -20.93
CA LEU A 261 21.08 -23.01 -19.69
C LEU A 261 19.75 -23.72 -19.47
N PHE A 262 18.95 -23.82 -20.53
CA PHE A 262 17.75 -24.64 -20.63
C PHE A 262 18.11 -25.86 -21.49
N GLY A 263 17.94 -27.09 -20.97
CA GLY A 263 18.29 -28.29 -21.73
C GLY A 263 17.20 -28.66 -22.75
N PRO A 264 17.49 -29.57 -23.70
CA PRO A 264 16.50 -29.98 -24.68
C PRO A 264 15.40 -30.83 -24.01
N PRO A 265 14.11 -30.59 -24.30
CA PRO A 265 13.04 -31.44 -23.80
C PRO A 265 13.17 -32.85 -24.36
N GLY A 266 12.98 -33.87 -23.51
CA GLY A 266 12.96 -35.28 -23.93
C GLY A 266 14.16 -36.15 -23.50
N LYS A 267 15.04 -35.67 -22.60
CA LYS A 267 16.01 -36.55 -21.91
C LYS A 267 15.33 -37.81 -21.38
N LYS A 268 15.96 -38.98 -21.55
CA LYS A 268 15.37 -40.28 -21.14
C LYS A 268 15.47 -40.52 -19.63
N ASP A 269 16.60 -40.15 -19.03
CA ASP A 269 16.81 -40.24 -17.58
C ASP A 269 16.01 -39.14 -16.84
N PRO A 270 15.16 -39.49 -15.85
CA PRO A 270 14.47 -38.50 -15.01
C PRO A 270 15.41 -37.66 -14.13
N SER A 271 16.55 -38.19 -13.71
CA SER A 271 17.48 -37.54 -12.76
C SER A 271 18.29 -36.39 -13.38
N LEU A 272 18.28 -36.27 -14.70
CA LEU A 272 19.00 -35.24 -15.47
C LEU A 272 18.07 -34.14 -16.02
N LYS A 273 16.78 -34.13 -15.62
CA LYS A 273 15.77 -33.16 -16.05
C LYS A 273 15.69 -31.94 -15.14
N ASP A 274 15.27 -30.81 -15.71
CA ASP A 274 14.85 -29.60 -15.00
C ASP A 274 15.87 -29.06 -13.97
N LEU A 275 17.17 -29.28 -14.22
CA LEU A 275 18.28 -28.85 -13.36
C LEU A 275 18.51 -27.33 -13.47
N LEU A 276 18.49 -26.59 -12.36
CA LEU A 276 18.50 -25.12 -12.23
C LEU A 276 17.24 -24.41 -12.77
N PHE A 277 16.83 -24.81 -13.97
CA PHE A 277 15.67 -24.33 -14.71
C PHE A 277 15.07 -25.49 -15.49
N LYS A 278 13.80 -25.39 -15.87
CA LYS A 278 13.17 -26.42 -16.69
C LYS A 278 13.78 -26.57 -18.06
N ASP A 279 13.83 -27.80 -18.54
CA ASP A 279 14.17 -28.13 -19.94
C ASP A 279 13.05 -27.70 -20.91
N SER A 280 11.90 -27.21 -20.42
CA SER A 280 10.85 -26.59 -21.22
C SER A 280 10.87 -25.06 -21.22
N ALA A 281 11.77 -24.42 -20.46
CA ALA A 281 11.91 -22.96 -20.45
C ALA A 281 12.69 -22.48 -21.69
N VAL A 282 12.28 -21.34 -22.25
CA VAL A 282 12.95 -20.76 -23.44
C VAL A 282 13.69 -19.44 -23.15
N GLN A 283 13.25 -18.71 -22.13
CA GLN A 283 13.87 -17.48 -21.64
C GLN A 283 13.45 -17.23 -20.17
N LEU A 284 14.14 -16.32 -19.49
CA LEU A 284 13.81 -15.75 -18.19
C LEU A 284 13.37 -14.30 -18.35
N LYS A 285 12.23 -13.94 -17.75
CA LYS A 285 11.67 -12.58 -17.79
C LYS A 285 11.73 -11.92 -16.43
N ARG A 286 12.33 -10.71 -16.35
CA ARG A 286 12.39 -9.93 -15.09
C ARG A 286 10.98 -9.65 -14.56
N ILE A 287 10.81 -9.85 -13.26
CA ILE A 287 9.58 -9.54 -12.54
C ILE A 287 9.65 -8.09 -12.00
N PRO A 288 8.58 -7.29 -12.07
CA PRO A 288 8.58 -5.92 -11.53
C PRO A 288 8.77 -5.89 -9.99
N PRO A 289 9.52 -4.94 -9.41
CA PRO A 289 9.85 -4.91 -7.96
C PRO A 289 8.65 -4.82 -6.98
N LEU A 290 7.48 -4.40 -7.49
CA LEU A 290 6.21 -4.36 -6.73
C LEU A 290 5.60 -5.76 -6.52
N MET A 291 6.02 -6.75 -7.30
CA MET A 291 5.52 -8.13 -7.20
C MET A 291 6.11 -8.82 -5.97
N ASP A 292 5.26 -9.35 -5.11
CA ASP A 292 5.63 -10.32 -4.08
C ASP A 292 5.09 -11.73 -4.43
N SER A 293 5.31 -12.70 -3.55
CA SER A 293 4.81 -14.06 -3.74
C SER A 293 3.30 -14.11 -3.92
N GLN A 294 2.53 -13.33 -3.14
CA GLN A 294 1.07 -13.36 -3.17
C GLN A 294 0.51 -12.79 -4.48
N LEU A 295 1.09 -11.70 -4.99
CA LEU A 295 0.73 -11.15 -6.30
C LEU A 295 1.19 -12.06 -7.45
N TYR A 296 2.39 -12.64 -7.36
CA TYR A 296 2.93 -13.53 -8.40
C TYR A 296 2.13 -14.83 -8.54
N LEU A 297 1.68 -15.39 -7.42
CA LEU A 297 0.86 -16.60 -7.40
C LEU A 297 -0.60 -16.35 -7.81
N SER A 298 -1.10 -15.12 -7.63
CA SER A 298 -2.51 -14.73 -7.71
C SER A 298 -3.39 -15.26 -6.58
N PHE A 299 -4.54 -14.60 -6.39
CA PHE A 299 -5.51 -14.84 -5.31
C PHE A 299 -6.03 -16.28 -5.28
N GLU A 300 -6.38 -16.85 -6.43
CA GLU A 300 -6.91 -18.21 -6.57
C GLU A 300 -5.93 -19.26 -6.01
N TYR A 301 -4.70 -19.24 -6.52
CA TYR A 301 -3.64 -20.18 -6.15
C TYR A 301 -3.20 -20.00 -4.70
N TYR A 302 -3.06 -18.75 -4.25
CA TYR A 302 -2.64 -18.43 -2.89
C TYR A 302 -3.69 -18.88 -1.85
N ASN A 303 -4.98 -18.73 -2.16
CA ASN A 303 -6.06 -19.25 -1.32
C ASN A 303 -6.11 -20.78 -1.33
N ALA A 304 -5.95 -21.42 -2.49
CA ALA A 304 -5.95 -22.89 -2.59
C ALA A 304 -4.86 -23.53 -1.70
N ILE A 305 -3.65 -22.98 -1.68
CA ILE A 305 -2.59 -23.43 -0.74
C ILE A 305 -2.91 -23.04 0.70
N GLN A 306 -3.45 -21.84 0.96
CA GLN A 306 -3.80 -21.46 2.33
C GLN A 306 -4.92 -22.34 2.94
N SER A 307 -5.85 -22.84 2.12
CA SER A 307 -6.87 -23.82 2.51
C SER A 307 -6.31 -25.22 2.79
N LEU A 308 -5.12 -25.57 2.27
CA LEU A 308 -4.43 -26.83 2.56
C LEU A 308 -3.61 -26.80 3.87
N GLN A 309 -3.19 -25.60 4.31
CA GLN A 309 -2.28 -25.43 5.45
C GLN A 309 -2.95 -25.01 6.77
N LYS A 310 -4.28 -24.82 6.80
CA LYS A 310 -4.98 -24.33 8.00
C LYS A 310 -6.15 -25.21 8.39
N ASP A 311 -6.14 -25.66 9.64
CA ASP A 311 -7.33 -26.21 10.29
C ASP A 311 -8.50 -25.22 10.15
N GLN A 312 -9.59 -25.75 9.60
CA GLN A 312 -10.91 -25.14 9.39
C GLN A 312 -10.97 -23.62 9.63
N LEU A 313 -10.48 -22.85 8.65
CA LEU A 313 -10.78 -21.41 8.59
C LEU A 313 -12.30 -21.23 8.62
N ASN A 314 -12.77 -20.34 9.51
CA ASN A 314 -14.19 -19.98 9.64
C ASN A 314 -14.67 -19.14 8.42
N SER A 315 -14.74 -19.77 7.25
CA SER A 315 -15.26 -19.28 5.96
C SER A 315 -16.54 -18.46 6.14
N ASN A 316 -17.51 -19.09 6.80
CA ASN A 316 -18.87 -18.60 7.02
C ASN A 316 -18.96 -17.32 7.89
N ARG A 317 -17.90 -16.91 8.61
CA ARG A 317 -17.83 -15.60 9.28
C ARG A 317 -17.18 -14.49 8.44
N ARG A 318 -16.53 -14.82 7.31
CA ARG A 318 -15.84 -13.85 6.42
C ARG A 318 -16.52 -13.62 5.08
N ALA A 319 -17.37 -14.54 4.60
CA ALA A 319 -18.00 -14.43 3.28
C ALA A 319 -18.87 -13.16 3.11
N ASN A 320 -19.68 -12.82 4.12
CA ASN A 320 -20.83 -11.91 3.96
C ASN A 320 -20.53 -10.41 4.11
N LYS A 321 -19.31 -10.03 4.52
CA LYS A 321 -18.90 -8.63 4.69
C LYS A 321 -18.06 -8.12 3.51
N THR A 322 -18.10 -6.81 3.27
CA THR A 322 -17.24 -6.15 2.26
C THR A 322 -16.25 -5.23 2.95
N ARG A 323 -14.95 -5.45 2.71
CA ARG A 323 -13.89 -4.57 3.23
C ARG A 323 -13.64 -3.44 2.24
N TRP A 324 -14.08 -2.24 2.58
CA TRP A 324 -13.71 -1.03 1.85
C TRP A 324 -12.23 -0.69 2.08
N CYS A 325 -11.56 -0.17 1.06
CA CYS A 325 -10.19 0.36 1.19
C CYS A 325 -10.22 1.88 1.21
N ALA A 326 -9.75 2.46 2.32
CA ALA A 326 -9.66 3.90 2.52
C ALA A 326 -8.21 4.39 2.34
N VAL A 327 -8.01 5.46 1.59
CA VAL A 327 -6.70 6.05 1.34
C VAL A 327 -6.40 7.11 2.40
N GLY A 328 -5.45 6.78 3.28
CA GLY A 328 -5.04 7.62 4.40
C GLY A 328 -6.07 7.74 5.54
N LYS A 329 -5.67 8.50 6.57
CA LYS A 329 -6.37 8.54 7.87
C LYS A 329 -7.74 9.22 7.81
N ASN A 330 -7.92 10.23 6.95
CA ASN A 330 -9.18 10.98 6.86
C ASN A 330 -10.31 10.13 6.27
N GLU A 331 -10.02 9.40 5.19
CA GLU A 331 -10.96 8.44 4.63
C GLU A 331 -11.24 7.29 5.60
N LYS A 332 -10.21 6.78 6.29
CA LYS A 332 -10.37 5.71 7.29
C LYS A 332 -11.35 6.11 8.39
N SER A 333 -11.25 7.34 8.91
CA SER A 333 -12.20 7.87 9.89
C SER A 333 -13.64 7.97 9.35
N LYS A 334 -13.85 8.43 8.11
CA LYS A 334 -15.19 8.45 7.49
C LYS A 334 -15.72 7.02 7.27
N CYS A 335 -14.84 6.10 6.88
CA CYS A 335 -15.17 4.69 6.69
C CYS A 335 -15.57 4.03 8.01
N ASP A 336 -14.84 4.26 9.10
CA ASP A 336 -15.15 3.67 10.41
C ASP A 336 -16.52 4.13 10.94
N ILE A 337 -16.92 5.38 10.66
CA ILE A 337 -18.28 5.86 10.92
C ILE A 337 -19.30 5.10 10.05
N TRP A 338 -19.02 4.89 8.76
CA TRP A 338 -19.88 4.11 7.86
C TRP A 338 -19.98 2.64 8.31
N SER A 339 -18.90 2.02 8.78
CA SER A 339 -18.88 0.66 9.34
C SER A 339 -19.81 0.52 10.55
N VAL A 340 -19.76 1.48 11.49
CA VAL A 340 -20.67 1.54 12.64
C VAL A 340 -22.13 1.75 12.21
N MET A 341 -22.38 2.63 11.25
CA MET A 341 -23.74 2.97 10.79
C MET A 341 -24.37 1.86 9.93
N SER A 342 -23.55 1.11 9.19
CA SER A 342 -23.94 -0.07 8.40
C SER A 342 -24.02 -1.36 9.22
N ALA A 343 -23.97 -1.27 10.56
CA ALA A 343 -23.99 -2.41 11.50
C ALA A 343 -22.92 -3.48 11.21
N GLY A 344 -21.79 -3.10 10.61
CA GLY A 344 -20.69 -4.00 10.26
C GLY A 344 -20.87 -4.77 8.95
N GLU A 345 -21.82 -4.40 8.08
CA GLU A 345 -21.88 -4.90 6.69
C GLU A 345 -20.67 -4.42 5.87
N VAL A 346 -20.23 -3.19 6.15
CA VAL A 346 -18.96 -2.62 5.68
C VAL A 346 -17.90 -2.76 6.78
N GLU A 347 -16.72 -3.26 6.43
CA GLU A 347 -15.50 -3.16 7.24
C GLU A 347 -14.46 -2.28 6.55
N CYS A 348 -13.53 -1.70 7.31
CA CYS A 348 -12.64 -0.66 6.80
C CYS A 348 -11.17 -1.03 6.93
N THR A 349 -10.51 -1.14 5.77
CA THR A 349 -9.06 -1.26 5.64
C THR A 349 -8.45 0.09 5.29
N VAL A 350 -7.15 0.27 5.53
CA VAL A 350 -6.41 1.51 5.21
C VAL A 350 -5.15 1.18 4.41
N ALA A 351 -4.81 2.07 3.49
CA ALA A 351 -3.51 2.12 2.81
C ALA A 351 -3.05 3.58 2.71
N ASP A 352 -1.77 3.83 2.48
CA ASP A 352 -1.25 5.20 2.34
C ASP A 352 -1.40 5.74 0.91
N THR A 353 -1.56 4.85 -0.09
CA THR A 353 -1.77 5.20 -1.51
C THR A 353 -2.89 4.40 -2.19
N THR A 354 -3.40 4.93 -3.30
CA THR A 354 -4.40 4.27 -4.14
C THR A 354 -3.89 2.96 -4.77
N ASP A 355 -2.62 2.93 -5.19
CA ASP A 355 -2.00 1.74 -5.78
C ASP A 355 -1.82 0.61 -4.74
N GLU A 356 -1.52 0.95 -3.47
CA GLU A 356 -1.60 0.00 -2.37
C GLU A 356 -3.03 -0.51 -2.14
N CYS A 357 -4.06 0.34 -2.24
CA CYS A 357 -5.45 -0.13 -2.12
C CYS A 357 -5.84 -1.09 -3.26
N ILE A 358 -5.43 -0.81 -4.51
CA ILE A 358 -5.60 -1.74 -5.64
C ILE A 358 -4.87 -3.06 -5.33
N THR A 359 -3.63 -2.98 -4.85
CA THR A 359 -2.82 -4.14 -4.42
C THR A 359 -3.54 -4.96 -3.34
N LYS A 360 -4.11 -4.32 -2.32
CA LYS A 360 -4.88 -4.99 -1.25
C LYS A 360 -6.16 -5.65 -1.76
N ILE A 361 -6.81 -5.07 -2.78
CA ILE A 361 -7.95 -5.71 -3.44
C ILE A 361 -7.50 -6.91 -4.27
N MET A 362 -6.40 -6.83 -5.03
CA MET A 362 -5.82 -7.98 -5.75
C MET A 362 -5.45 -9.13 -4.80
N LYS A 363 -4.91 -8.82 -3.63
CA LYS A 363 -4.53 -9.79 -2.59
C LYS A 363 -5.70 -10.37 -1.78
N GLY A 364 -6.88 -9.75 -1.87
CA GLY A 364 -8.02 -10.10 -1.00
C GLY A 364 -7.87 -9.65 0.46
N GLU A 365 -6.98 -8.69 0.76
CA GLU A 365 -6.94 -7.98 2.05
C GLU A 365 -8.12 -7.00 2.18
N ALA A 366 -8.48 -6.36 1.06
CA ALA A 366 -9.65 -5.50 0.88
C ALA A 366 -10.53 -6.06 -0.26
N ASP A 367 -11.70 -5.46 -0.47
CA ASP A 367 -12.68 -5.89 -1.48
C ASP A 367 -13.10 -4.76 -2.44
N ALA A 368 -13.29 -3.51 -2.00
CA ALA A 368 -13.79 -2.42 -2.86
C ALA A 368 -13.19 -1.03 -2.57
N ILE A 369 -13.15 -0.15 -3.58
CA ILE A 369 -12.73 1.27 -3.52
C ILE A 369 -13.31 2.07 -4.71
N SER A 370 -13.63 3.36 -4.52
CA SER A 370 -13.96 4.29 -5.63
C SER A 370 -12.71 4.93 -6.24
N LEU A 371 -12.60 4.95 -7.56
CA LEU A 371 -11.41 5.38 -8.31
C LEU A 371 -11.75 6.38 -9.43
N ASP A 372 -10.86 7.35 -9.69
CA ASP A 372 -10.86 8.13 -10.94
C ASP A 372 -10.60 7.20 -12.14
N GLY A 373 -11.11 7.54 -13.32
CA GLY A 373 -10.89 6.79 -14.56
C GLY A 373 -9.44 6.39 -14.84
N GLY A 374 -8.45 7.20 -14.40
CA GLY A 374 -7.03 6.86 -14.53
C GLY A 374 -6.62 5.66 -13.69
N PHE A 375 -7.15 5.53 -12.47
CA PHE A 375 -6.94 4.37 -11.62
C PHE A 375 -7.88 3.21 -11.95
N VAL A 376 -9.08 3.46 -12.52
CA VAL A 376 -9.94 2.41 -13.10
C VAL A 376 -9.24 1.71 -14.27
N TYR A 377 -8.45 2.43 -15.09
CA TYR A 377 -7.58 1.80 -16.09
C TYR A 377 -6.55 0.87 -15.43
N THR A 378 -5.80 1.35 -14.43
CA THR A 378 -4.79 0.55 -13.71
C THR A 378 -5.41 -0.70 -13.07
N ALA A 379 -6.48 -0.52 -12.31
CA ALA A 379 -7.26 -1.60 -11.69
C ALA A 379 -7.77 -2.60 -12.74
N GLY A 380 -8.23 -2.10 -13.88
CA GLY A 380 -8.69 -2.91 -15.01
C GLY A 380 -7.59 -3.76 -15.66
N VAL A 381 -6.39 -3.20 -15.83
CA VAL A 381 -5.20 -3.95 -16.30
C VAL A 381 -4.76 -4.98 -15.25
N CYS A 382 -4.97 -4.70 -13.96
CA CYS A 382 -4.80 -5.64 -12.86
C CYS A 382 -5.91 -6.71 -12.72
N GLY A 383 -6.92 -6.72 -13.61
CA GLY A 383 -8.00 -7.72 -13.62
C GLY A 383 -9.21 -7.40 -12.73
N LEU A 384 -9.28 -6.20 -12.14
CA LEU A 384 -10.45 -5.73 -11.40
C LEU A 384 -11.53 -5.19 -12.35
N VAL A 385 -12.78 -5.23 -11.92
CA VAL A 385 -13.95 -4.79 -12.71
C VAL A 385 -14.67 -3.60 -12.05
N PRO A 386 -15.15 -2.61 -12.82
CA PRO A 386 -16.00 -1.54 -12.30
C PRO A 386 -17.45 -2.03 -12.15
N VAL A 387 -18.09 -1.69 -11.03
CA VAL A 387 -19.43 -2.21 -10.65
C VAL A 387 -20.50 -1.12 -10.61
N MET A 388 -20.14 0.06 -10.07
CA MET A 388 -21.02 1.23 -10.04
C MET A 388 -20.23 2.49 -10.37
N GLY A 389 -20.81 3.39 -11.17
CA GLY A 389 -20.25 4.71 -11.46
C GLY A 389 -20.83 5.78 -10.52
N GLU A 390 -20.01 6.69 -10.01
CA GLU A 390 -20.47 7.91 -9.34
C GLU A 390 -21.19 8.81 -10.36
N ASN A 391 -22.34 9.36 -9.99
CA ASN A 391 -23.10 10.29 -10.83
C ASN A 391 -23.22 11.65 -10.15
N TYR A 392 -23.05 12.72 -10.92
CA TYR A 392 -23.00 14.11 -10.44
C TYR A 392 -24.19 14.96 -10.93
N ASP A 393 -24.96 14.47 -11.92
CA ASP A 393 -25.98 15.27 -12.60
C ASP A 393 -27.34 15.23 -11.87
N ALA A 394 -27.69 16.35 -11.23
CA ALA A 394 -28.92 16.49 -10.43
C ALA A 394 -30.23 16.29 -11.21
N ASN A 395 -30.21 16.39 -12.55
CA ASN A 395 -31.38 16.22 -13.41
C ASN A 395 -31.55 14.76 -13.91
N SER A 396 -30.62 13.87 -13.60
CA SER A 396 -30.65 12.47 -14.07
C SER A 396 -31.34 11.56 -13.04
N GLN A 397 -32.26 10.71 -13.51
CA GLN A 397 -33.00 9.81 -12.61
C GLN A 397 -32.13 8.63 -12.18
N CYS A 398 -31.52 8.73 -11.00
CA CYS A 398 -30.73 7.68 -10.33
C CYS A 398 -31.43 6.32 -10.17
N SER A 399 -32.72 6.24 -10.48
CA SER A 399 -33.61 5.10 -10.21
C SER A 399 -34.26 4.50 -11.46
N LYS A 400 -33.90 4.94 -12.68
CA LYS A 400 -34.43 4.35 -13.93
C LYS A 400 -33.39 4.23 -15.06
N ALA A 401 -33.52 3.11 -15.79
CA ALA A 401 -32.71 2.67 -16.92
C ALA A 401 -31.25 2.27 -16.62
N GLU A 402 -30.95 0.99 -16.83
CA GLU A 402 -29.62 0.59 -17.31
C GLU A 402 -29.43 1.27 -18.68
N GLY A 403 -28.33 2.00 -18.90
CA GLY A 403 -28.17 2.80 -20.11
C GLY A 403 -26.88 3.61 -20.17
N GLU A 404 -26.95 4.90 -19.82
CA GLU A 404 -25.82 5.81 -19.97
C GLU A 404 -24.90 5.87 -18.73
N ARG A 405 -23.60 5.76 -19.01
CA ARG A 405 -22.54 5.98 -18.04
C ARG A 405 -22.53 7.46 -17.67
N ALA A 406 -22.65 7.77 -16.38
CA ALA A 406 -22.33 9.10 -15.88
C ALA A 406 -20.94 9.50 -16.40
N SER A 407 -20.86 10.64 -17.08
CA SER A 407 -19.67 11.02 -17.84
C SER A 407 -19.64 12.52 -18.07
N TYR A 408 -18.43 13.08 -18.11
CA TYR A 408 -18.19 14.48 -18.36
C TYR A 408 -17.29 14.64 -19.58
N PHE A 409 -17.43 15.75 -20.29
CA PHE A 409 -16.58 16.03 -21.44
C PHE A 409 -15.30 16.73 -20.99
N ALA A 410 -14.16 16.20 -21.40
CA ALA A 410 -12.85 16.83 -21.26
C ALA A 410 -12.61 17.76 -22.46
N VAL A 411 -12.25 19.01 -22.19
CA VAL A 411 -12.17 20.07 -23.20
C VAL A 411 -10.87 20.85 -23.08
N ALA A 412 -10.39 21.36 -24.22
CA ALA A 412 -9.39 22.43 -24.28
C ALA A 412 -10.13 23.76 -24.44
N VAL A 413 -9.94 24.69 -23.51
CA VAL A 413 -10.55 26.02 -23.50
C VAL A 413 -9.50 27.08 -23.79
N VAL A 414 -9.85 28.03 -24.64
CA VAL A 414 -8.99 29.15 -25.07
C VAL A 414 -9.73 30.48 -24.94
N LYS A 415 -8.99 31.58 -24.87
CA LYS A 415 -9.56 32.94 -24.94
C LYS A 415 -10.03 33.23 -26.36
N LYS A 416 -11.25 33.78 -26.50
CA LYS A 416 -11.83 34.20 -27.78
C LYS A 416 -11.02 35.32 -28.46
N SER A 417 -10.32 36.15 -27.68
CA SER A 417 -9.39 37.17 -28.19
C SER A 417 -8.24 36.60 -29.03
N ASN A 418 -7.81 35.36 -28.74
CA ASN A 418 -6.63 34.76 -29.35
C ASN A 418 -7.07 33.85 -30.52
N GLY A 419 -7.67 34.45 -31.56
CA GLY A 419 -8.34 33.72 -32.66
C GLY A 419 -7.46 32.69 -33.38
N ASP A 420 -6.15 32.94 -33.47
CA ASP A 420 -5.19 32.09 -34.19
C ASP A 420 -5.02 30.68 -33.61
N ILE A 421 -5.43 30.44 -32.35
CA ILE A 421 -5.13 29.19 -31.65
C ILE A 421 -6.15 28.10 -32.02
N THR A 422 -5.65 27.01 -32.60
CA THR A 422 -6.38 25.78 -32.96
C THR A 422 -5.74 24.56 -32.30
N TRP A 423 -6.39 23.39 -32.36
CA TRP A 423 -5.85 22.16 -31.78
C TRP A 423 -4.49 21.74 -32.37
N ASP A 424 -4.26 21.98 -33.66
CA ASP A 424 -3.05 21.55 -34.37
C ASP A 424 -1.85 22.49 -34.21
N ASN A 425 -2.06 23.75 -33.79
CA ASN A 425 -0.99 24.72 -33.56
C ASN A 425 -0.69 25.01 -32.06
N LEU A 426 -1.10 24.10 -31.17
CA LEU A 426 -0.82 24.16 -29.73
C LEU A 426 0.68 24.03 -29.37
N ARG A 427 1.51 23.50 -30.26
CA ARG A 427 2.97 23.38 -30.03
C ARG A 427 3.58 24.77 -29.80
N GLY A 428 4.33 24.93 -28.72
CA GLY A 428 4.99 26.19 -28.34
C GLY A 428 4.07 27.23 -27.69
N LYS A 429 2.78 26.94 -27.47
CA LYS A 429 1.86 27.79 -26.68
C LYS A 429 2.06 27.60 -25.17
N LYS A 430 1.43 28.46 -24.36
CA LYS A 430 1.42 28.38 -22.90
C LYS A 430 0.26 27.54 -22.36
N SER A 431 0.53 26.49 -21.60
CA SER A 431 -0.50 25.51 -21.18
C SER A 431 -0.84 25.51 -19.68
N CYS A 432 -2.12 25.26 -19.39
CA CYS A 432 -2.65 25.21 -18.02
C CYS A 432 -3.36 23.87 -17.77
N HIS A 433 -2.86 23.11 -16.78
CA HIS A 433 -3.27 21.74 -16.49
C HIS A 433 -3.70 21.58 -15.03
N THR A 434 -4.72 20.77 -14.77
CA THR A 434 -5.27 20.60 -13.41
C THR A 434 -4.29 19.98 -12.40
N ALA A 435 -3.49 19.01 -12.86
CA ALA A 435 -2.27 18.44 -12.27
C ALA A 435 -1.78 17.32 -13.21
N VAL A 436 -0.52 16.90 -13.06
CA VAL A 436 0.04 15.73 -13.75
C VAL A 436 -0.76 14.46 -13.41
N GLY A 437 -1.00 13.60 -14.39
CA GLY A 437 -1.69 12.32 -14.22
C GLY A 437 -3.20 12.40 -14.00
N ARG A 438 -3.80 13.59 -13.96
CA ARG A 438 -5.27 13.77 -13.87
C ARG A 438 -5.93 13.59 -15.23
N THR A 439 -7.09 12.96 -15.23
CA THR A 439 -7.85 12.58 -16.43
C THR A 439 -8.02 13.69 -17.48
N ALA A 440 -8.84 14.73 -17.23
CA ALA A 440 -9.11 15.76 -18.25
C ALA A 440 -7.97 16.78 -18.42
N GLY A 441 -7.20 17.04 -17.36
CA GLY A 441 -6.12 18.03 -17.39
C GLY A 441 -4.78 17.52 -17.91
N TRP A 442 -4.57 16.21 -17.99
CA TRP A 442 -3.30 15.60 -18.40
C TRP A 442 -3.49 14.37 -19.28
N ASN A 443 -4.21 13.35 -18.80
CA ASN A 443 -4.20 12.03 -19.47
C ASN A 443 -4.81 12.07 -20.88
N ILE A 444 -5.92 12.81 -21.05
CA ILE A 444 -6.52 13.04 -22.38
C ILE A 444 -5.64 13.93 -23.27
N PRO A 445 -5.30 15.19 -22.90
CA PRO A 445 -4.55 16.07 -23.80
C PRO A 445 -3.15 15.54 -24.12
N MET A 446 -2.40 15.05 -23.12
CA MET A 446 -1.06 14.50 -23.36
C MET A 446 -1.11 13.16 -24.10
N GLY A 447 -2.15 12.34 -23.91
CA GLY A 447 -2.33 11.10 -24.67
C GLY A 447 -2.63 11.35 -26.16
N LEU A 448 -3.46 12.34 -26.47
CA LEU A 448 -3.71 12.75 -27.85
C LEU A 448 -2.48 13.42 -28.50
N ILE A 449 -1.74 14.23 -27.74
CA ILE A 449 -0.46 14.82 -28.18
C ILE A 449 0.59 13.73 -28.43
N HIS A 450 0.73 12.76 -27.52
CA HIS A 450 1.65 11.64 -27.68
C HIS A 450 1.29 10.83 -28.93
N ASN A 451 0.00 10.49 -29.09
CA ASN A 451 -0.48 9.73 -30.25
C ASN A 451 -0.27 10.44 -31.60
N LYS A 452 -0.18 11.78 -31.62
CA LYS A 452 0.21 12.57 -32.80
C LYS A 452 1.73 12.73 -33.01
N THR A 453 2.56 12.47 -32.00
CA THR A 453 3.99 12.90 -32.02
C THR A 453 5.01 11.80 -31.71
N GLY A 454 4.62 10.71 -31.05
CA GLY A 454 5.51 9.63 -30.61
C GLY A 454 6.59 10.05 -29.60
N ASN A 455 6.54 11.26 -29.05
CA ASN A 455 7.58 11.80 -28.18
C ASN A 455 7.08 11.92 -26.72
N CYS A 456 7.79 11.25 -25.82
CA CYS A 456 7.52 11.23 -24.38
C CYS A 456 7.99 12.49 -23.63
N ASN A 457 8.73 13.41 -24.27
CA ASN A 457 9.18 14.65 -23.67
C ASN A 457 8.09 15.74 -23.71
N PHE A 458 7.08 15.60 -22.86
CA PHE A 458 5.95 16.53 -22.76
C PHE A 458 6.36 17.97 -22.40
N ASP A 459 7.52 18.15 -21.76
CA ASP A 459 8.05 19.47 -21.37
C ASP A 459 8.56 20.30 -22.58
N GLU A 460 8.77 19.66 -23.74
CA GLU A 460 9.19 20.33 -24.98
C GLU A 460 8.05 20.63 -25.95
N TYR A 461 6.84 20.12 -25.70
CA TYR A 461 5.70 20.39 -26.58
C TYR A 461 5.14 21.81 -26.40
N PHE A 462 5.05 22.28 -25.16
CA PHE A 462 4.66 23.65 -24.80
C PHE A 462 5.89 24.52 -24.53
N SER A 463 5.77 25.84 -24.64
CA SER A 463 6.89 26.75 -24.36
C SER A 463 7.11 26.93 -22.85
N GLU A 464 6.01 27.14 -22.14
CA GLU A 464 5.90 27.20 -20.68
C GLU A 464 4.53 26.65 -20.26
N GLY A 465 4.36 26.26 -19.00
CA GLY A 465 3.05 25.87 -18.50
C GLY A 465 2.92 25.96 -16.98
N CYS A 466 1.72 25.63 -16.51
CA CYS A 466 1.51 25.14 -15.15
C CYS A 466 0.81 23.78 -15.16
N ALA A 467 1.55 22.74 -14.76
CA ALA A 467 1.06 21.39 -14.50
C ALA A 467 1.54 20.95 -13.11
N PRO A 468 0.76 21.22 -12.04
CA PRO A 468 1.14 20.88 -10.69
C PRO A 468 1.45 19.38 -10.55
N GLY A 469 2.58 19.04 -9.93
CA GLY A 469 3.14 17.69 -9.87
C GLY A 469 4.25 17.39 -10.89
N SER A 470 4.55 18.32 -11.81
CA SER A 470 5.78 18.25 -12.62
C SER A 470 7.03 18.56 -11.77
N PRO A 471 8.24 18.21 -12.24
CA PRO A 471 9.50 18.62 -11.59
C PRO A 471 9.60 20.15 -11.52
N PRO A 472 10.02 20.76 -10.39
CA PRO A 472 10.01 22.22 -10.21
C PRO A 472 10.73 23.03 -11.30
N ASP A 473 11.80 22.48 -11.86
CA ASP A 473 12.66 23.11 -12.88
C ASP A 473 12.13 22.96 -14.33
N SER A 474 11.08 22.16 -14.54
CA SER A 474 10.52 21.90 -15.87
C SER A 474 9.74 23.12 -16.40
N ARG A 475 9.65 23.25 -17.73
CA ARG A 475 8.89 24.32 -18.41
C ARG A 475 7.42 24.34 -17.97
N LEU A 476 6.85 23.16 -17.73
CA LEU A 476 5.51 22.95 -17.20
C LEU A 476 5.31 23.40 -15.74
N CYS A 477 6.34 23.83 -15.01
CA CYS A 477 6.21 24.45 -13.68
C CYS A 477 6.48 25.97 -13.67
N ARG A 478 6.75 26.60 -14.84
CA ARG A 478 7.16 28.01 -14.91
C ARG A 478 6.03 28.98 -14.54
N LEU A 479 4.82 28.79 -15.08
CA LEU A 479 3.70 29.71 -14.89
C LEU A 479 3.02 29.59 -13.51
N CYS A 480 3.19 28.46 -12.83
CA CYS A 480 2.63 28.20 -11.50
C CYS A 480 3.05 29.29 -10.47
N LYS A 481 2.23 29.54 -9.44
CA LYS A 481 2.42 30.69 -8.52
C LYS A 481 2.60 30.31 -7.04
N GLY A 482 2.42 29.05 -6.67
CA GLY A 482 2.48 28.56 -5.29
C GLY A 482 1.35 29.11 -4.40
N SER A 483 1.57 29.07 -3.09
CA SER A 483 0.58 29.44 -2.06
C SER A 483 0.57 30.92 -1.68
N GLY A 484 1.42 31.74 -2.30
CA GLY A 484 1.64 33.14 -1.89
C GLY A 484 2.25 33.28 -0.48
N ARG A 485 2.75 32.18 0.09
CA ARG A 485 3.41 32.11 1.41
C ARG A 485 4.90 31.80 1.22
N VAL A 486 5.66 31.85 2.32
CA VAL A 486 7.09 31.52 2.36
C VAL A 486 7.27 30.28 3.24
N PRO A 487 7.96 29.21 2.78
CA PRO A 487 8.45 29.01 1.42
C PRO A 487 7.30 28.84 0.40
N PRO A 488 7.46 29.30 -0.85
CA PRO A 488 6.42 29.19 -1.87
C PRO A 488 6.29 27.74 -2.35
N GLU A 489 5.12 27.13 -2.12
CA GLU A 489 4.78 25.76 -2.52
C GLU A 489 4.47 25.64 -4.03
N LYS A 490 5.38 26.18 -4.87
CA LYS A 490 5.21 26.30 -6.31
C LYS A 490 5.12 24.94 -6.99
N CYS A 491 4.15 24.79 -7.88
CA CYS A 491 3.91 23.57 -8.68
C CYS A 491 3.57 22.31 -7.86
N VAL A 492 3.28 22.43 -6.56
CA VAL A 492 2.86 21.28 -5.73
C VAL A 492 1.46 20.83 -6.15
N ALA A 493 1.25 19.53 -6.32
CA ALA A 493 -0.03 18.92 -6.72
C ALA A 493 -1.10 18.93 -5.60
N SER A 494 -1.34 20.08 -4.97
CA SER A 494 -2.36 20.27 -3.94
C SER A 494 -2.98 21.67 -4.02
N SER A 495 -4.06 21.92 -3.27
CA SER A 495 -4.71 23.24 -3.19
C SER A 495 -3.86 24.37 -2.60
N HIS A 496 -2.62 24.09 -2.21
CA HIS A 496 -1.63 25.13 -1.89
C HIS A 496 -1.11 25.83 -3.15
N GLU A 497 -1.11 25.19 -4.33
CA GLU A 497 -0.78 25.87 -5.59
C GLU A 497 -2.01 26.62 -6.13
N LYS A 498 -1.88 27.95 -6.33
CA LYS A 498 -2.93 28.84 -6.85
C LYS A 498 -3.60 28.34 -8.14
N TYR A 499 -2.84 27.67 -9.01
CA TYR A 499 -3.32 27.13 -10.28
C TYR A 499 -3.70 25.63 -10.24
N TYR A 500 -3.81 25.02 -9.06
CA TYR A 500 -4.20 23.61 -8.91
C TYR A 500 -5.69 23.34 -9.21
N GLY A 501 -5.96 22.17 -9.79
CA GLY A 501 -7.30 21.67 -10.04
C GLY A 501 -7.99 22.37 -11.20
N TYR A 502 -9.31 22.17 -11.32
CA TYR A 502 -10.09 22.68 -12.44
C TYR A 502 -10.19 24.21 -12.47
N THR A 503 -10.60 24.81 -11.35
CA THR A 503 -10.68 26.27 -11.19
C THR A 503 -9.32 26.94 -11.33
N GLY A 504 -8.26 26.34 -10.77
CA GLY A 504 -6.89 26.83 -10.89
C GLY A 504 -6.36 26.80 -12.33
N ALA A 505 -6.68 25.75 -13.11
CA ALA A 505 -6.31 25.70 -14.53
C ALA A 505 -7.06 26.73 -15.38
N LEU A 506 -8.34 27.00 -15.12
CA LEU A 506 -9.07 28.10 -15.77
C LEU A 506 -8.48 29.47 -15.36
N ARG A 507 -8.16 29.66 -14.08
CA ARG A 507 -7.49 30.87 -13.58
C ARG A 507 -6.12 31.10 -14.20
N CYS A 508 -5.35 30.03 -14.42
CA CYS A 508 -4.10 30.05 -15.16
C CYS A 508 -4.32 30.53 -16.60
N LEU A 509 -5.34 30.04 -17.32
CA LEU A 509 -5.70 30.56 -18.65
C LEU A 509 -6.06 32.05 -18.60
N VAL A 510 -6.83 32.49 -17.61
CA VAL A 510 -7.20 33.91 -17.45
C VAL A 510 -5.97 34.78 -17.22
N GLU A 511 -5.11 34.43 -16.26
CA GLU A 511 -3.99 35.26 -15.80
C GLU A 511 -2.71 35.16 -16.67
N GLU A 512 -2.35 33.99 -17.23
CA GLU A 512 -1.00 33.73 -17.78
C GLU A 512 -0.96 32.88 -19.07
N GLY A 513 -1.91 31.96 -19.26
CA GLY A 513 -1.85 30.92 -20.29
C GLY A 513 -2.61 31.22 -21.59
N ASP A 514 -2.34 30.38 -22.60
CA ASP A 514 -3.04 30.36 -23.89
C ASP A 514 -4.19 29.36 -23.93
N VAL A 515 -4.02 28.19 -23.28
CA VAL A 515 -4.98 27.07 -23.28
C VAL A 515 -5.10 26.42 -21.90
N ALA A 516 -6.32 26.09 -21.46
CA ALA A 516 -6.58 25.27 -20.26
C ALA A 516 -7.27 23.95 -20.60
N PHE A 517 -6.84 22.88 -19.94
CA PHE A 517 -7.40 21.53 -20.08
C PHE A 517 -8.26 21.19 -18.85
N ILE A 518 -9.58 21.18 -19.02
CA ILE A 518 -10.58 21.15 -17.92
C ILE A 518 -11.83 20.34 -18.29
N LYS A 519 -12.76 20.13 -17.35
CA LYS A 519 -14.11 19.62 -17.67
C LYS A 519 -14.98 20.76 -18.22
N HIS A 520 -15.86 20.45 -19.17
CA HIS A 520 -16.73 21.41 -19.87
C HIS A 520 -17.46 22.42 -18.95
N SER A 521 -18.04 21.98 -17.83
CA SER A 521 -18.83 22.84 -16.94
C SER A 521 -18.03 23.91 -16.17
N ILE A 522 -16.69 23.88 -16.20
CA ILE A 522 -15.86 24.76 -15.35
C ILE A 522 -15.88 26.22 -15.76
N VAL A 523 -16.06 26.51 -17.05
CA VAL A 523 -16.26 27.90 -17.50
C VAL A 523 -17.59 28.40 -16.92
N GLU A 524 -18.68 27.64 -17.10
CA GLU A 524 -19.98 27.99 -16.52
C GLU A 524 -19.96 28.12 -14.99
N GLU A 525 -19.21 27.28 -14.27
CA GLU A 525 -19.07 27.38 -12.81
C GLU A 525 -18.34 28.65 -12.34
N ASN A 526 -17.62 29.37 -13.23
CA ASN A 526 -16.75 30.48 -12.85
C ASN A 526 -16.98 31.80 -13.60
N THR A 527 -17.85 31.86 -14.61
CA THR A 527 -18.24 33.13 -15.26
C THR A 527 -19.55 33.68 -14.71
N ASP A 528 -19.95 34.86 -15.20
CA ASP A 528 -21.30 35.42 -15.06
C ASP A 528 -21.73 35.66 -13.61
N GLY A 529 -20.77 35.98 -12.75
CA GLY A 529 -20.97 36.27 -11.33
C GLY A 529 -21.19 35.04 -10.44
N LYS A 530 -21.12 33.81 -11.00
CA LYS A 530 -21.28 32.56 -10.23
C LYS A 530 -20.11 32.34 -9.26
N ASN A 531 -18.87 32.58 -9.70
CA ASN A 531 -17.72 32.72 -8.79
C ASN A 531 -17.55 34.20 -8.40
N LYS A 532 -17.42 34.45 -7.08
CA LYS A 532 -17.33 35.77 -6.47
C LYS A 532 -15.89 36.23 -6.18
N GLU A 533 -14.88 35.41 -6.48
CA GLU A 533 -13.48 35.80 -6.34
C GLU A 533 -13.10 36.96 -7.28
N GLU A 534 -12.17 37.81 -6.85
CA GLU A 534 -11.72 39.01 -7.57
C GLU A 534 -11.24 38.79 -9.01
N TRP A 535 -10.70 37.61 -9.33
CA TRP A 535 -10.23 37.26 -10.68
C TRP A 535 -11.36 36.76 -11.59
N ALA A 536 -12.50 36.34 -11.02
CA ALA A 536 -13.60 35.67 -11.72
C ALA A 536 -14.86 36.53 -11.85
N LYS A 537 -15.10 37.45 -10.89
CA LYS A 537 -16.33 38.26 -10.77
C LYS A 537 -16.79 38.96 -12.06
N ASN A 538 -15.87 39.34 -12.93
CA ASN A 538 -16.12 40.09 -14.16
C ASN A 538 -16.04 39.22 -15.44
N LEU A 539 -15.74 37.92 -15.33
CA LEU A 539 -15.61 37.03 -16.48
C LEU A 539 -16.98 36.69 -17.08
N LYS A 540 -17.01 36.54 -18.41
CA LYS A 540 -18.20 36.19 -19.19
C LYS A 540 -17.95 34.95 -20.04
N MET A 541 -18.96 34.09 -20.17
CA MET A 541 -18.81 32.81 -20.89
C MET A 541 -18.44 32.99 -22.37
N ASP A 542 -18.87 34.10 -22.99
CA ASP A 542 -18.58 34.46 -24.38
C ASP A 542 -17.12 34.86 -24.65
N GLN A 543 -16.33 35.11 -23.60
CA GLN A 543 -14.89 35.39 -23.69
C GLN A 543 -14.05 34.14 -23.96
N PHE A 544 -14.67 32.95 -23.95
CA PHE A 544 -14.00 31.66 -24.07
C PHE A 544 -14.60 30.81 -25.20
N GLU A 545 -13.75 29.99 -25.83
CA GLU A 545 -14.14 29.04 -26.87
C GLU A 545 -13.50 27.67 -26.64
N LEU A 546 -14.09 26.62 -27.21
CA LEU A 546 -13.56 25.26 -27.17
C LEU A 546 -12.69 24.99 -28.40
N LEU A 547 -11.58 24.27 -28.23
CA LEU A 547 -10.85 23.65 -29.35
C LEU A 547 -11.37 22.24 -29.61
N CYS A 548 -11.74 21.97 -30.86
CA CYS A 548 -12.18 20.67 -31.33
C CYS A 548 -10.98 19.89 -31.90
N THR A 549 -10.98 18.56 -31.79
CA THR A 549 -9.86 17.70 -32.23
C THR A 549 -9.66 17.63 -33.74
N ASP A 550 -10.64 18.12 -34.51
CA ASP A 550 -10.62 18.32 -35.97
C ASP A 550 -10.13 19.72 -36.39
N GLY A 551 -9.56 20.49 -35.46
CA GLY A 551 -8.98 21.81 -35.71
C GLY A 551 -9.97 22.96 -35.62
N ARG A 552 -11.29 22.71 -35.55
CA ARG A 552 -12.31 23.75 -35.41
C ARG A 552 -12.33 24.38 -34.02
N ARG A 553 -13.06 25.50 -33.92
CA ARG A 553 -13.49 26.13 -32.67
C ARG A 553 -15.01 26.02 -32.51
N ALA A 554 -15.51 26.00 -31.28
CA ALA A 554 -16.95 26.00 -30.97
C ALA A 554 -17.28 26.79 -29.71
N ASN A 555 -18.57 27.03 -29.45
CA ASN A 555 -19.02 27.65 -28.21
C ASN A 555 -18.82 26.72 -27.01
N ILE A 556 -18.67 27.28 -25.81
CA ILE A 556 -18.61 26.52 -24.55
C ILE A 556 -19.79 25.54 -24.38
N MET A 557 -20.98 25.91 -24.84
CA MET A 557 -22.18 25.06 -24.76
C MET A 557 -22.19 23.91 -25.78
N ASP A 558 -21.36 23.98 -26.84
CA ASP A 558 -21.25 22.94 -27.88
C ASP A 558 -20.37 21.76 -27.44
N TYR A 559 -20.04 21.64 -26.15
CA TYR A 559 -19.14 20.60 -25.61
C TYR A 559 -19.54 19.16 -25.97
N ARG A 560 -20.81 18.92 -26.34
CA ARG A 560 -21.30 17.59 -26.78
C ARG A 560 -20.80 17.21 -28.18
N THR A 561 -20.51 18.18 -29.05
CA THR A 561 -19.98 17.99 -30.41
C THR A 561 -18.53 18.46 -30.56
N CYS A 562 -18.01 19.26 -29.62
CA CYS A 562 -16.63 19.73 -29.59
C CYS A 562 -15.97 19.41 -28.23
N HIS A 563 -15.22 18.32 -28.16
CA HIS A 563 -14.46 17.90 -26.98
C HIS A 563 -13.23 17.08 -27.35
N LEU A 564 -12.32 16.90 -26.39
CA LEU A 564 -11.16 16.02 -26.55
C LEU A 564 -11.51 14.55 -26.35
N ALA A 565 -12.35 14.26 -25.35
CA ALA A 565 -12.95 12.94 -25.11
C ALA A 565 -14.22 13.04 -24.24
N LYS A 566 -15.20 12.14 -24.46
CA LYS A 566 -16.21 11.81 -23.45
C LYS A 566 -15.53 10.96 -22.38
N VAL A 567 -15.51 11.43 -21.14
CA VAL A 567 -14.74 10.86 -20.04
C VAL A 567 -15.68 10.26 -18.99
N PRO A 568 -15.43 9.04 -18.48
CA PRO A 568 -16.20 8.45 -17.39
C PRO A 568 -16.04 9.24 -16.09
N THR A 569 -17.05 9.19 -15.23
CA THR A 569 -16.91 9.58 -13.82
C THR A 569 -16.05 8.57 -13.03
N HIS A 570 -15.89 8.81 -11.73
CA HIS A 570 -15.31 7.80 -10.84
C HIS A 570 -16.15 6.52 -10.83
N ALA A 571 -15.53 5.37 -10.57
CA ALA A 571 -16.25 4.12 -10.38
C ALA A 571 -15.70 3.29 -9.22
N VAL A 572 -16.60 2.56 -8.56
CA VAL A 572 -16.23 1.54 -7.59
C VAL A 572 -15.74 0.30 -8.32
N VAL A 573 -14.52 -0.15 -8.00
CA VAL A 573 -13.93 -1.38 -8.54
C VAL A 573 -13.83 -2.46 -7.47
N THR A 574 -13.87 -3.72 -7.90
CA THR A 574 -13.65 -4.91 -7.07
C THR A 574 -13.16 -6.09 -7.92
N ARG A 575 -12.88 -7.25 -7.31
CA ARG A 575 -12.56 -8.48 -8.04
C ARG A 575 -13.85 -9.10 -8.63
N PRO A 576 -13.80 -9.81 -9.77
CA PRO A 576 -14.99 -10.30 -10.46
C PRO A 576 -15.96 -11.12 -9.59
N GLU A 577 -15.45 -11.98 -8.71
CA GLU A 577 -16.25 -12.84 -7.83
C GLU A 577 -16.98 -12.09 -6.71
N LYS A 578 -16.56 -10.85 -6.40
CA LYS A 578 -17.21 -9.96 -5.41
C LYS A 578 -18.15 -8.94 -6.04
N ALA A 579 -18.18 -8.80 -7.37
CA ALA A 579 -18.93 -7.75 -8.07
C ALA A 579 -20.40 -7.67 -7.66
N LYS A 580 -21.11 -8.80 -7.65
CA LYS A 580 -22.53 -8.88 -7.27
C LYS A 580 -22.78 -8.45 -5.81
N GLN A 581 -21.96 -8.94 -4.87
CA GLN A 581 -22.08 -8.61 -3.45
C GLN A 581 -21.82 -7.11 -3.18
N VAL A 582 -20.82 -6.54 -3.85
CA VAL A 582 -20.49 -5.11 -3.75
C VAL A 582 -21.61 -4.24 -4.33
N HIS A 583 -22.22 -4.65 -5.45
CA HIS A 583 -23.42 -3.99 -6.01
C HIS A 583 -24.58 -3.98 -5.01
N GLU A 584 -25.01 -5.17 -4.55
CA GLU A 584 -26.18 -5.32 -3.68
C GLU A 584 -26.01 -4.57 -2.35
N LEU A 585 -24.79 -4.57 -1.81
CA LEU A 585 -24.43 -3.76 -0.65
C LEU A 585 -24.57 -2.26 -0.95
N LEU A 586 -23.93 -1.74 -1.99
CA LEU A 586 -23.90 -0.31 -2.28
C LEU A 586 -25.30 0.25 -2.62
N GLU A 587 -26.13 -0.52 -3.33
CA GLU A 587 -27.51 -0.14 -3.61
C GLU A 587 -28.32 0.04 -2.30
N LYS A 588 -28.15 -0.88 -1.35
CA LYS A 588 -28.77 -0.80 -0.02
C LYS A 588 -28.21 0.35 0.82
N GLN A 589 -26.89 0.49 0.89
CA GLN A 589 -26.21 1.52 1.68
C GLN A 589 -26.56 2.93 1.16
N GLN A 590 -26.71 3.11 -0.16
CA GLN A 590 -27.20 4.34 -0.77
C GLN A 590 -28.65 4.68 -0.37
N LYS A 591 -29.56 3.70 -0.34
CA LYS A 591 -30.96 3.91 0.10
C LYS A 591 -31.05 4.35 1.57
N LEU A 592 -30.03 4.05 2.38
CA LEU A 592 -29.94 4.48 3.77
C LEU A 592 -29.20 5.82 3.94
N PHE A 593 -28.06 6.02 3.27
CA PHE A 593 -27.09 7.09 3.58
C PHE A 593 -26.73 8.01 2.40
N GLY A 594 -27.35 7.81 1.23
CA GLY A 594 -27.20 8.70 0.06
C GLY A 594 -27.94 10.04 0.24
N GLN A 595 -27.93 10.88 -0.81
CA GLN A 595 -28.50 12.23 -0.74
C GLN A 595 -30.02 12.26 -0.44
N GLU A 596 -30.75 11.22 -0.89
CA GLU A 596 -32.17 10.96 -0.59
C GLU A 596 -32.37 9.86 0.47
N GLY A 597 -31.31 9.45 1.17
CA GLY A 597 -31.30 8.29 2.07
C GLY A 597 -32.11 8.48 3.36
N VAL A 598 -32.79 7.42 3.80
CA VAL A 598 -33.71 7.41 4.96
C VAL A 598 -33.02 7.75 6.30
N MET A 599 -31.71 7.51 6.41
CA MET A 599 -30.89 7.80 7.60
C MET A 599 -29.78 8.83 7.34
N LYS A 600 -29.90 9.67 6.29
CA LYS A 600 -28.90 10.69 5.92
C LYS A 600 -28.50 11.62 7.07
N ASP A 601 -29.43 11.92 7.99
CA ASP A 601 -29.18 12.82 9.12
C ASP A 601 -28.31 12.18 10.22
N ARG A 602 -28.12 10.86 10.17
CA ARG A 602 -27.19 10.12 11.03
C ARG A 602 -25.81 9.94 10.39
N PHE A 603 -25.79 9.68 9.08
CA PHE A 603 -24.57 9.59 8.29
C PHE A 603 -24.84 9.86 6.81
N LYS A 604 -23.98 10.66 6.19
CA LYS A 604 -24.04 10.99 4.77
C LYS A 604 -22.87 10.36 4.04
N MET A 605 -23.16 9.48 3.11
CA MET A 605 -22.18 8.75 2.30
C MET A 605 -21.41 9.70 1.35
N PHE A 606 -22.15 10.63 0.72
CA PHE A 606 -21.65 11.58 -0.30
C PHE A 606 -21.42 13.01 0.22
N GLU A 607 -21.24 13.20 1.53
CA GLU A 607 -20.73 14.46 2.09
C GLU A 607 -19.55 14.17 3.01
N SER A 608 -18.62 15.12 3.14
CA SER A 608 -17.37 14.95 3.89
C SER A 608 -17.11 16.16 4.80
N GLN A 609 -16.45 15.93 5.94
CA GLN A 609 -16.07 17.01 6.86
C GLN A 609 -14.96 17.93 6.28
N THR A 610 -14.22 17.44 5.29
CA THR A 610 -13.17 18.18 4.58
C THR A 610 -13.51 18.31 3.10
N LYS A 611 -13.12 17.33 2.28
CA LYS A 611 -13.44 17.25 0.85
C LYS A 611 -13.19 15.85 0.27
N ASP A 612 -14.10 15.38 -0.57
CA ASP A 612 -13.99 14.22 -1.48
C ASP A 612 -13.43 12.95 -0.80
N LEU A 613 -13.95 12.58 0.38
CA LEU A 613 -13.52 11.37 1.12
C LEU A 613 -14.39 10.15 0.75
N LEU A 614 -13.77 9.04 0.36
CA LEU A 614 -14.35 7.76 -0.12
C LEU A 614 -15.09 7.84 -1.46
N PHE A 615 -15.80 8.94 -1.70
CA PHE A 615 -16.55 9.31 -2.89
C PHE A 615 -16.44 10.83 -3.08
N LYS A 616 -16.72 11.37 -4.26
CA LYS A 616 -16.84 12.83 -4.40
C LYS A 616 -18.02 13.39 -3.60
N ASP A 617 -17.86 14.59 -3.05
CA ASP A 617 -18.96 15.30 -2.38
C ASP A 617 -20.01 15.84 -3.37
N THR A 618 -19.70 15.81 -4.67
CA THR A 618 -20.67 16.11 -5.75
C THR A 618 -21.54 14.91 -6.12
N THR A 619 -21.33 13.72 -5.51
CA THR A 619 -22.07 12.50 -5.86
C THR A 619 -23.53 12.59 -5.45
N LYS A 620 -24.42 12.47 -6.44
CA LYS A 620 -25.87 12.36 -6.26
C LYS A 620 -26.25 10.92 -5.93
N CYS A 621 -25.69 10.00 -6.69
CA CYS A 621 -25.90 8.58 -6.55
C CYS A 621 -24.76 7.78 -7.22
N LEU A 622 -24.69 6.51 -6.89
CA LEU A 622 -24.01 5.45 -7.62
C LEU A 622 -25.03 4.81 -8.58
N VAL A 623 -24.63 4.66 -9.85
CA VAL A 623 -25.42 4.04 -10.92
C VAL A 623 -24.88 2.64 -11.20
N LYS A 624 -25.76 1.63 -11.24
CA LYS A 624 -25.41 0.24 -11.61
C LYS A 624 -24.80 0.22 -13.02
N LEU A 625 -23.68 -0.48 -13.19
CA LEU A 625 -23.15 -0.81 -14.52
C LEU A 625 -23.62 -2.20 -14.97
N ARG A 626 -23.64 -2.42 -16.30
CA ARG A 626 -24.01 -3.72 -16.91
C ARG A 626 -23.13 -4.84 -16.35
N ASP A 627 -23.74 -5.94 -15.94
CA ASP A 627 -23.00 -7.10 -15.43
C ASP A 627 -22.02 -7.63 -16.50
N GLY A 628 -20.78 -7.89 -16.08
CA GLY A 628 -19.68 -8.29 -16.98
C GLY A 628 -19.07 -7.16 -17.83
N ILE A 629 -19.35 -5.88 -17.56
CA ILE A 629 -18.70 -4.75 -18.25
C ILE A 629 -17.18 -4.75 -18.04
N THR A 630 -16.41 -4.63 -19.13
CA THR A 630 -14.96 -4.48 -19.03
C THR A 630 -14.54 -3.05 -18.67
N HIS A 631 -13.34 -2.88 -18.09
CA HIS A 631 -12.78 -1.55 -17.87
C HIS A 631 -12.66 -0.74 -19.16
N LYS A 632 -12.36 -1.38 -20.30
CA LYS A 632 -12.28 -0.70 -21.61
C LYS A 632 -13.63 -0.18 -22.08
N GLU A 633 -14.69 -0.98 -21.97
CA GLU A 633 -16.06 -0.53 -22.26
C GLU A 633 -16.48 0.62 -21.34
N PHE A 634 -16.19 0.53 -20.04
CA PHE A 634 -16.54 1.58 -19.09
C PHE A 634 -15.83 2.90 -19.41
N LEU A 635 -14.52 2.84 -19.68
CA LEU A 635 -13.70 4.02 -19.98
C LEU A 635 -13.93 4.60 -21.38
N GLY A 636 -14.29 3.75 -22.35
CA GLY A 636 -14.38 4.09 -23.76
C GLY A 636 -13.02 4.07 -24.48
N ASP A 637 -13.07 3.88 -25.80
CA ASP A 637 -11.87 3.65 -26.62
C ASP A 637 -10.96 4.87 -26.71
N GLN A 638 -11.51 6.09 -26.80
CA GLN A 638 -10.74 7.34 -26.81
C GLN A 638 -9.92 7.52 -25.52
N TYR A 639 -10.51 7.25 -24.36
CA TYR A 639 -9.82 7.31 -23.08
C TYR A 639 -8.76 6.22 -22.97
N THR A 640 -9.15 4.98 -23.30
CA THR A 640 -8.28 3.81 -23.25
C THR A 640 -7.06 4.00 -24.15
N ALA A 641 -7.23 4.44 -25.39
CA ALA A 641 -6.14 4.74 -26.31
C ALA A 641 -5.22 5.85 -25.78
N SER A 642 -5.78 6.94 -25.24
CA SER A 642 -4.99 8.05 -24.68
C SER A 642 -4.11 7.60 -23.50
N VAL A 643 -4.66 6.78 -22.59
CA VAL A 643 -3.93 6.28 -21.42
C VAL A 643 -2.96 5.16 -21.79
N SER A 644 -3.33 4.22 -22.67
CA SER A 644 -2.39 3.21 -23.21
C SER A 644 -1.21 3.87 -23.93
N SER A 645 -1.45 4.95 -24.69
CA SER A 645 -0.42 5.73 -25.39
C SER A 645 0.52 6.42 -24.40
N LEU A 646 0.02 7.04 -23.32
CA LEU A 646 0.89 7.63 -22.28
C LEU A 646 1.71 6.59 -21.51
N ASN A 647 1.17 5.39 -21.31
CA ASN A 647 1.83 4.33 -20.54
C ASN A 647 3.04 3.72 -21.26
N THR A 648 3.26 3.96 -22.55
CA THR A 648 4.52 3.58 -23.22
C THR A 648 5.70 4.46 -22.76
N CYS A 649 5.43 5.68 -22.30
CA CYS A 649 6.46 6.64 -21.91
C CYS A 649 6.99 6.45 -20.49
N ASN A 650 6.12 6.08 -19.55
CA ASN A 650 6.52 5.80 -18.17
C ASN A 650 5.48 4.91 -17.47
N PRO A 651 5.63 3.57 -17.55
CA PRO A 651 4.84 2.64 -16.74
C PRO A 651 4.96 2.98 -15.25
N SER A 652 3.88 2.82 -14.48
CA SER A 652 3.70 3.44 -13.15
C SER A 652 4.75 3.14 -12.06
N GLY A 653 5.69 2.23 -12.29
CA GLY A 653 6.72 1.83 -11.32
C GLY A 653 7.73 2.92 -10.92
N ASN A 654 7.76 4.07 -11.60
CA ASN A 654 8.68 5.19 -11.32
C ASN A 654 8.00 6.43 -10.69
N ARG A 655 6.79 6.30 -10.12
CA ARG A 655 6.09 7.42 -9.42
C ARG A 655 6.51 7.62 -7.96
N SER A 656 7.66 7.10 -7.54
CA SER A 656 8.21 7.34 -6.19
C SER A 656 8.80 8.76 -6.07
N SER A 657 8.44 9.45 -4.98
CA SER A 657 8.90 10.82 -4.69
C SER A 657 10.44 10.90 -4.59
N PRO A 658 11.10 11.96 -5.10
CA PRO A 658 12.56 12.03 -5.25
C PRO A 658 13.30 12.10 -3.90
N ARG A 659 13.63 10.94 -3.33
CA ARG A 659 14.57 10.82 -2.22
C ARG A 659 16.00 10.76 -2.76
N LYS A 660 16.75 11.85 -2.52
CA LYS A 660 18.22 11.99 -2.57
C LYS A 660 18.96 10.93 -3.42
N LYS A 661 19.26 11.23 -4.69
CA LYS A 661 20.40 10.60 -5.36
C LYS A 661 21.67 11.00 -4.61
N SER A 662 22.34 10.04 -3.98
CA SER A 662 23.66 10.27 -3.39
C SER A 662 24.67 10.60 -4.48
N ILE A 663 25.47 11.64 -4.28
CA ILE A 663 26.64 11.94 -5.09
C ILE A 663 27.72 10.91 -4.74
N LEU A 664 28.12 10.05 -5.70
CA LEU A 664 29.42 9.38 -5.75
C LEU A 664 29.63 8.65 -7.09
N SER A 665 30.91 8.49 -7.46
CA SER A 665 31.45 7.85 -8.69
C SER A 665 31.12 8.49 -10.05
N LEU A 666 31.96 9.44 -10.46
CA LEU A 666 32.24 9.77 -11.86
C LEU A 666 33.76 9.67 -12.12
N ALA A 667 34.17 8.51 -12.62
CA ALA A 667 35.47 8.15 -13.23
C ALA A 667 35.17 6.83 -13.97
N GLY A 668 35.37 6.65 -15.28
CA GLY A 668 36.57 6.93 -16.07
C GLY A 668 37.17 5.57 -16.46
N MET A 669 37.59 5.26 -17.69
CA MET A 669 37.76 6.04 -18.93
C MET A 669 37.55 5.13 -20.17
N ASP A 670 37.40 5.76 -21.34
CA ASP A 670 37.82 5.42 -22.73
C ASP A 670 38.32 3.99 -23.09
N SER A 671 38.16 3.46 -24.31
CA SER A 671 37.75 4.01 -25.63
C SER A 671 36.81 3.01 -26.36
N PHE A 672 36.61 2.86 -27.69
CA PHE A 672 37.03 3.42 -29.01
C PHE A 672 35.95 2.93 -30.04
N PHE A 673 35.84 3.24 -31.35
CA PHE A 673 36.54 4.07 -32.36
C PHE A 673 35.55 4.32 -33.54
N CYS A 674 35.90 5.20 -34.50
CA CYS A 674 35.23 5.44 -35.81
C CYS A 674 33.81 6.07 -35.81
N SER A 675 33.43 7.00 -36.71
CA SER A 675 34.23 7.80 -37.66
C SER A 675 33.48 9.08 -38.13
N CYS A 676 34.26 10.07 -38.57
CA CYS A 676 33.92 11.39 -39.14
C CYS A 676 33.02 11.34 -40.42
N PRO A 677 32.43 12.46 -40.94
CA PRO A 677 33.02 13.83 -40.97
C PRO A 677 32.12 15.11 -40.86
N PHE A 678 32.78 16.21 -40.44
CA PHE A 678 32.65 17.66 -40.81
C PHE A 678 31.26 18.30 -41.05
N HIS A 679 30.98 19.53 -40.58
CA HIS A 679 31.74 20.76 -40.92
C HIS A 679 31.46 21.96 -39.97
N SER A 680 32.49 22.77 -39.67
CA SER A 680 32.55 24.26 -39.51
C SER A 680 31.36 25.05 -38.89
N LEU A 681 31.54 26.04 -37.98
CA LEU A 681 32.54 27.13 -37.92
C LEU A 681 32.78 27.68 -36.49
N LYS A 682 34.02 28.15 -36.24
CA LYS A 682 34.50 29.34 -35.47
C LYS A 682 33.84 29.76 -34.13
N GLN A 683 34.58 29.72 -33.01
CA GLN A 683 35.62 30.66 -32.49
C GLN A 683 35.04 31.89 -31.75
N ASP A 684 35.34 32.01 -30.45
CA ASP A 684 36.40 32.90 -29.93
C ASP A 684 36.86 32.42 -28.53
N GLU A 685 38.09 32.76 -28.12
CA GLU A 685 38.78 32.32 -26.89
C GLU A 685 39.43 33.53 -26.15
N ASP A 686 40.28 33.24 -25.13
CA ASP A 686 41.04 34.15 -24.25
C ASP A 686 40.20 34.93 -23.19
N LYS A 687 40.60 35.04 -21.91
CA LYS A 687 41.82 34.65 -21.14
C LYS A 687 41.40 34.26 -19.69
N LEU A 688 42.04 33.33 -18.97
CA LEU A 688 43.22 33.50 -18.09
C LEU A 688 43.13 34.78 -17.21
N MET A 689 43.37 34.81 -15.88
CA MET A 689 44.07 33.94 -14.91
C MET A 689 43.63 34.40 -13.47
N GLU A 690 43.91 33.82 -12.29
CA GLU A 690 44.69 32.65 -11.83
C GLU A 690 44.08 32.10 -10.49
N MET A 691 44.87 31.72 -9.47
CA MET A 691 44.48 31.39 -8.08
C MET A 691 45.14 32.38 -7.09
N PRO A 692 44.69 32.47 -5.81
CA PRO A 692 45.40 31.70 -4.77
C PRO A 692 44.51 31.13 -3.64
N VAL A 693 45.09 30.22 -2.85
CA VAL A 693 44.49 29.63 -1.63
C VAL A 693 44.94 30.42 -0.41
N TYR A 694 44.06 30.64 0.58
CA TYR A 694 44.47 30.88 1.97
C TYR A 694 43.52 30.23 2.98
N PHE A 695 44.09 29.78 4.10
CA PHE A 695 43.42 29.15 5.25
C PHE A 695 43.44 30.11 6.45
N SER A 696 42.38 30.15 7.24
CA SER A 696 42.45 30.55 8.66
C SER A 696 41.30 29.94 9.47
N GLN A 697 41.57 29.65 10.74
CA GLN A 697 40.58 29.29 11.76
C GLN A 697 40.60 30.36 12.85
N SER A 698 39.44 30.83 13.31
CA SER A 698 39.30 31.36 14.68
C SER A 698 37.83 31.45 15.11
N SER A 699 37.65 31.39 16.42
CA SER A 699 36.47 31.63 17.26
C SER A 699 35.55 32.77 16.78
N LEU A 700 34.24 32.81 17.06
CA LEU A 700 33.45 32.15 18.12
C LEU A 700 33.76 32.64 19.56
N GLU A 701 33.78 33.96 19.74
CA GLU A 701 33.39 34.67 20.98
C GLU A 701 33.00 36.12 20.58
N GLU A 702 31.88 36.63 21.12
CA GLU A 702 31.24 37.97 20.95
C GLU A 702 29.74 37.89 20.59
N LEU A 703 28.89 37.48 21.54
CA LEU A 703 27.43 37.75 21.46
C LEU A 703 26.70 37.76 22.83
N LYS A 704 27.26 38.52 23.76
CA LYS A 704 26.73 39.00 25.06
C LYS A 704 27.70 40.12 25.49
N THR A 705 27.30 41.31 25.94
CA THR A 705 26.01 41.81 26.44
C THR A 705 25.93 43.33 26.16
N ASP A 706 24.74 43.94 26.07
CA ASP A 706 24.34 45.13 26.87
C ASP A 706 22.96 45.70 26.46
N LEU A 707 22.45 46.65 27.25
CA LEU A 707 21.03 47.05 27.33
C LEU A 707 20.80 48.56 27.18
N GLN A 708 19.54 48.94 26.90
CA GLN A 708 18.87 50.22 27.27
C GLN A 708 19.48 51.52 26.69
N SER A 709 18.77 52.37 25.94
CA SER A 709 17.61 53.15 26.43
C SER A 709 17.21 54.25 25.41
N ALA A 710 15.92 54.53 25.27
CA ALA A 710 15.37 55.79 24.74
C ALA A 710 13.85 55.85 25.03
N ALA A 711 13.32 56.96 25.56
CA ALA A 711 11.90 57.15 25.84
C ALA A 711 11.51 58.64 25.99
N LEU A 712 10.21 58.93 25.83
CA LEU A 712 9.56 60.26 25.97
C LEU A 712 9.94 61.27 24.85
N ALA A 713 9.07 62.16 24.35
CA ALA A 713 7.66 62.48 24.62
C ALA A 713 6.95 62.86 23.28
N SER A 714 5.68 63.27 23.14
CA SER A 714 4.69 63.81 24.11
C SER A 714 3.24 63.73 23.58
N THR A 715 2.27 63.72 24.51
CA THR A 715 0.85 64.21 24.40
C THR A 715 -0.06 63.78 23.24
N GLY A 716 -1.30 63.36 23.57
CA GLY A 716 -2.39 63.15 22.60
C GLY A 716 -3.78 63.33 23.23
N ILE A 717 -4.85 63.15 22.45
CA ILE A 717 -6.25 63.20 22.91
C ILE A 717 -7.07 62.02 22.33
N ARG A 718 -7.48 61.13 23.25
CA ARG A 718 -8.72 60.32 23.32
C ARG A 718 -9.21 59.41 22.17
N ASP A 719 -9.35 58.13 22.57
CA ASP A 719 -10.55 57.29 22.45
C ASP A 719 -10.93 56.67 21.09
N PHE A 720 -10.27 55.57 20.71
CA PHE A 720 -10.87 54.23 20.91
C PHE A 720 -9.81 53.10 20.88
N CYS A 721 -10.18 51.90 21.37
CA CYS A 721 -9.36 50.68 21.45
C CYS A 721 -8.05 50.75 22.26
N SER A 722 -8.13 50.34 23.54
CA SER A 722 -6.95 50.03 24.37
C SER A 722 -6.43 48.60 24.11
N PRO A 723 -5.11 48.37 24.04
CA PRO A 723 -4.51 47.04 24.17
C PRO A 723 -4.52 46.58 25.64
N LEU A 724 -4.25 45.29 25.88
CA LEU A 724 -3.99 44.75 27.23
C LEU A 724 -2.64 44.03 27.26
N GLU A 725 -1.81 44.41 28.23
CA GLU A 725 -0.55 43.75 28.56
C GLU A 725 -0.74 42.46 29.36
N ASN A 726 0.37 41.79 29.67
CA ASN A 726 0.40 40.56 30.46
C ASN A 726 -0.26 40.71 31.84
N THR A 727 -1.42 40.08 32.04
CA THR A 727 -1.82 39.62 33.38
C THR A 727 -1.34 38.20 33.60
N HIS A 728 -0.53 37.98 34.64
CA HIS A 728 -0.29 36.63 35.16
C HIS A 728 -1.63 36.02 35.60
N SER A 729 -2.13 35.06 34.83
CA SER A 729 -3.21 34.17 35.24
C SER A 729 -2.63 32.77 35.43
N GLU A 730 -2.97 32.13 36.55
CA GLU A 730 -2.64 30.72 36.74
C GLU A 730 -3.45 29.91 35.73
N GLN A 731 -2.79 29.41 34.68
CA GLN A 731 -3.40 28.46 33.77
C GLN A 731 -3.67 27.15 34.52
N HIS A 732 -4.89 27.04 35.07
CA HIS A 732 -5.43 25.81 35.62
C HIS A 732 -5.21 24.67 34.61
N ARG A 733 -4.28 23.78 34.93
CA ARG A 733 -4.04 22.55 34.16
C ARG A 733 -5.31 21.68 34.28
N ARG A 734 -5.83 21.20 33.14
CA ARG A 734 -7.13 20.48 33.08
C ARG A 734 -7.05 19.14 32.33
N ALA A 735 -5.84 18.63 32.04
CA ALA A 735 -5.67 17.33 31.39
C ALA A 735 -5.29 16.22 32.41
N TRP A 736 -5.88 15.05 32.24
CA TRP A 736 -5.49 13.80 32.89
C TRP A 736 -4.94 12.84 31.84
N LEU A 737 -3.65 12.52 31.92
CA LEU A 737 -2.97 11.66 30.95
C LEU A 737 -2.98 10.21 31.42
N ARG A 738 -3.25 9.25 30.52
CA ARG A 738 -3.13 7.81 30.83
C ARG A 738 -1.98 7.18 30.06
N LEU A 739 -1.01 6.67 30.83
CA LEU A 739 0.25 6.07 30.40
C LEU A 739 0.30 4.58 30.75
N GLY A 740 1.32 3.87 30.27
CA GLY A 740 1.53 2.43 30.49
C GLY A 740 1.77 1.67 29.17
N LEU A 741 2.23 0.42 29.26
CA LEU A 741 2.60 -0.41 28.11
C LEU A 741 1.40 -0.77 27.19
N GLY A 742 1.69 -1.39 26.05
CA GLY A 742 0.67 -2.11 25.26
C GLY A 742 0.02 -3.22 26.10
N GLY A 743 -1.18 -3.67 25.72
CA GLY A 743 -1.87 -4.77 26.44
C GLY A 743 -2.48 -4.42 27.81
N ALA A 744 -1.94 -3.45 28.55
CA ALA A 744 -2.36 -3.07 29.91
C ALA A 744 -3.80 -2.51 30.07
N GLY A 745 -4.58 -2.41 28.99
CA GLY A 745 -6.01 -2.10 29.04
C GLY A 745 -6.38 -0.61 29.14
N LYS A 746 -5.43 0.32 28.90
CA LYS A 746 -5.67 1.79 28.89
C LYS A 746 -6.90 2.18 28.07
N THR A 747 -6.99 1.70 26.84
CA THR A 747 -8.05 2.04 25.87
C THR A 747 -9.42 1.50 26.30
N LEU A 748 -9.46 0.29 26.87
CA LEU A 748 -10.68 -0.28 27.46
C LEU A 748 -11.15 0.54 28.67
N LEU A 749 -10.22 0.93 29.54
CA LEU A 749 -10.48 1.79 30.69
C LEU A 749 -10.94 3.21 30.27
N PHE A 750 -10.48 3.73 29.13
CA PHE A 750 -11.00 4.97 28.52
C PHE A 750 -12.47 4.81 28.08
N ALA A 751 -12.76 3.77 27.28
CA ALA A 751 -14.10 3.52 26.76
C ALA A 751 -15.12 3.25 27.88
N ARG A 752 -14.71 2.50 28.91
CA ARG A 752 -15.51 2.23 30.11
C ARG A 752 -15.80 3.51 30.90
N LEU A 753 -14.79 4.31 31.28
CA LEU A 753 -15.00 5.57 32.04
C LEU A 753 -15.91 6.59 31.30
N LEU A 754 -15.91 6.60 29.97
CA LEU A 754 -16.72 7.53 29.18
C LEU A 754 -18.14 7.01 28.85
N THR A 755 -18.38 5.70 28.88
CA THR A 755 -19.62 5.11 28.34
C THR A 755 -20.26 4.02 29.21
N GLY A 756 -19.63 3.62 30.31
CA GLY A 756 -20.00 2.49 31.19
C GLY A 756 -19.79 1.10 30.55
N LYS A 757 -19.97 0.99 29.24
CA LYS A 757 -20.07 -0.28 28.50
C LYS A 757 -18.71 -0.87 28.12
N TYR A 758 -18.64 -2.19 28.11
CA TYR A 758 -17.52 -2.93 27.55
C TYR A 758 -17.37 -2.67 26.04
N ARG A 759 -16.14 -2.70 25.54
CA ARG A 759 -15.78 -2.70 24.11
C ARG A 759 -14.46 -3.45 23.92
N ASP A 760 -14.35 -4.26 22.88
CA ASP A 760 -13.03 -4.74 22.44
C ASP A 760 -12.16 -3.56 21.99
N THR A 761 -10.88 -3.55 22.42
CA THR A 761 -9.94 -2.48 22.08
C THR A 761 -8.63 -3.03 21.55
N GLN A 762 -8.24 -2.55 20.38
CA GLN A 762 -6.90 -2.76 19.81
C GLN A 762 -5.91 -1.70 20.34
N THR A 763 -4.61 -1.91 20.13
CA THR A 763 -3.55 -1.00 20.60
C THR A 763 -3.70 0.41 20.00
N SER A 764 -3.91 1.43 20.85
CA SER A 764 -3.98 2.84 20.44
C SER A 764 -2.71 3.27 19.68
N ILE A 765 -2.87 3.80 18.45
CA ILE A 765 -1.77 4.32 17.58
C ILE A 765 -1.71 5.87 17.60
N THR A 766 -2.78 6.53 18.04
CA THR A 766 -2.83 7.98 18.29
C THR A 766 -3.36 8.25 19.68
N ASP A 767 -3.22 9.50 20.16
CA ASP A 767 -3.96 9.93 21.34
C ASP A 767 -5.49 9.88 21.11
N SER A 768 -6.24 9.73 22.20
CA SER A 768 -7.71 9.85 22.21
C SER A 768 -8.12 10.72 23.38
N SER A 769 -8.79 11.85 23.10
CA SER A 769 -9.19 12.82 24.13
C SER A 769 -10.71 12.98 24.21
N ALA A 770 -11.22 13.15 25.42
CA ALA A 770 -12.63 13.39 25.69
C ALA A 770 -12.82 14.20 26.98
N VAL A 771 -13.96 14.89 27.11
CA VAL A 771 -14.32 15.57 28.37
C VAL A 771 -14.99 14.58 29.30
N TYR A 772 -14.34 14.30 30.43
CA TYR A 772 -14.90 13.55 31.55
C TYR A 772 -15.63 14.52 32.50
N ARG A 773 -16.80 14.09 33.00
CA ARG A 773 -17.58 14.82 34.00
C ARG A 773 -17.49 14.04 35.31
N VAL A 774 -16.97 14.69 36.34
CA VAL A 774 -16.77 14.09 37.65
C VAL A 774 -18.12 13.97 38.37
N SER A 775 -18.47 12.76 38.84
CA SER A 775 -19.81 12.46 39.37
C SER A 775 -20.16 13.24 40.65
N SER A 776 -19.16 13.67 41.42
CA SER A 776 -19.33 14.29 42.73
C SER A 776 -19.58 15.80 42.72
N ASP A 777 -19.29 16.54 41.64
CA ASP A 777 -19.46 18.00 41.62
C ASP A 777 -19.79 18.55 40.23
N LYS A 778 -20.79 19.44 40.15
CA LYS A 778 -21.47 19.82 38.88
C LYS A 778 -20.72 20.86 38.04
N SER A 779 -19.49 21.22 38.39
CA SER A 779 -18.73 22.33 37.80
C SER A 779 -17.39 21.94 37.16
N ALA A 780 -16.82 20.78 37.50
CA ALA A 780 -15.49 20.35 37.06
C ALA A 780 -15.52 19.48 35.77
N ASN A 781 -15.37 20.12 34.61
CA ASN A 781 -15.08 19.42 33.35
C ASN A 781 -13.56 19.21 33.20
N VAL A 782 -13.13 17.96 33.03
CA VAL A 782 -11.70 17.59 32.92
C VAL A 782 -11.45 16.84 31.60
N THR A 783 -10.34 17.11 30.91
CA THR A 783 -9.99 16.43 29.66
C THR A 783 -9.20 15.16 29.95
N LEU A 784 -9.81 13.99 29.73
CA LEU A 784 -9.18 12.69 29.83
C LEU A 784 -8.49 12.34 28.51
N ILE A 785 -7.21 11.97 28.54
CA ILE A 785 -6.40 11.67 27.35
C ILE A 785 -5.80 10.25 27.45
N ASP A 786 -6.16 9.36 26.51
CA ASP A 786 -5.47 8.09 26.24
C ASP A 786 -4.22 8.35 25.41
N LEU A 787 -3.08 7.76 25.79
CA LEU A 787 -1.83 7.87 25.03
C LEU A 787 -1.36 6.48 24.55
N PRO A 788 -0.83 6.36 23.31
CA PRO A 788 -0.31 5.10 22.77
C PRO A 788 0.67 4.36 23.68
N GLY A 789 0.47 3.05 23.83
CA GLY A 789 1.38 2.17 24.60
C GLY A 789 2.56 1.61 23.79
N HIS A 790 2.52 1.74 22.47
CA HIS A 790 3.55 1.20 21.58
C HIS A 790 4.90 1.91 21.81
N GLU A 791 6.00 1.17 21.76
CA GLU A 791 7.32 1.65 22.13
C GLU A 791 7.79 2.86 21.32
N SER A 792 7.68 2.78 20.00
CA SER A 792 8.03 3.86 19.07
C SER A 792 7.16 5.13 19.19
N LEU A 793 6.08 5.10 19.97
CA LEU A 793 5.10 6.19 20.07
C LEU A 793 4.99 6.79 21.47
N ARG A 794 5.16 5.98 22.53
CA ARG A 794 4.82 6.36 23.92
C ARG A 794 5.50 7.64 24.40
N LEU A 795 6.76 7.88 24.02
CA LEU A 795 7.50 9.09 24.37
C LEU A 795 7.11 10.30 23.52
N GLN A 796 6.89 10.13 22.21
CA GLN A 796 6.48 11.23 21.32
C GLN A 796 5.14 11.85 21.74
N PHE A 797 4.18 11.01 22.15
CA PHE A 797 2.89 11.48 22.65
C PHE A 797 2.97 12.01 24.09
N LEU A 798 3.85 11.49 24.95
CA LEU A 798 4.12 12.08 26.26
C LEU A 798 4.65 13.52 26.14
N GLU A 799 5.63 13.74 25.26
CA GLU A 799 6.24 15.06 25.01
C GLU A 799 5.18 16.12 24.65
N ARG A 800 4.25 15.74 23.77
CA ARG A 800 3.17 16.61 23.28
C ARG A 800 2.18 17.06 24.36
N PHE A 801 1.99 16.27 25.43
CA PHE A 801 0.91 16.50 26.39
C PHE A 801 1.36 16.74 27.85
N LYS A 802 2.60 16.40 28.22
CA LYS A 802 3.12 16.52 29.60
C LYS A 802 3.01 17.93 30.20
N ALA A 803 3.09 18.98 29.38
CA ALA A 803 2.96 20.37 29.83
C ALA A 803 1.54 20.73 30.33
N ALA A 804 0.50 20.09 29.80
CA ALA A 804 -0.90 20.34 30.16
C ALA A 804 -1.43 19.48 31.32
N ALA A 805 -0.61 18.53 31.80
CA ALA A 805 -1.01 17.53 32.79
C ALA A 805 -1.27 18.15 34.18
N ARG A 806 -2.47 17.92 34.71
CA ARG A 806 -2.79 18.06 36.14
C ARG A 806 -2.53 16.75 36.89
N ALA A 807 -2.81 15.62 36.23
CA ALA A 807 -2.58 14.29 36.77
C ALA A 807 -2.11 13.31 35.69
N ILE A 808 -1.41 12.27 36.13
CA ILE A 808 -0.95 11.15 35.32
C ILE A 808 -1.47 9.87 35.98
N VAL A 809 -2.13 9.02 35.20
CA VAL A 809 -2.59 7.68 35.62
C VAL A 809 -1.81 6.65 34.80
N PHE A 810 -0.83 6.02 35.42
CA PHE A 810 0.02 5.00 34.80
C PHE A 810 -0.60 3.63 35.02
N VAL A 811 -1.09 3.00 33.95
CA VAL A 811 -1.82 1.72 34.00
C VAL A 811 -0.84 0.56 33.82
N VAL A 812 -0.87 -0.38 34.76
CA VAL A 812 -0.03 -1.59 34.79
C VAL A 812 -0.92 -2.82 34.57
N ASP A 813 -0.44 -3.78 33.77
CA ASP A 813 -1.07 -5.09 33.63
C ASP A 813 -0.70 -5.98 34.82
N SER A 814 -1.59 -6.15 35.79
CA SER A 814 -1.27 -6.90 37.02
C SER A 814 -1.03 -8.39 36.77
N VAL A 815 -1.39 -8.93 35.60
CA VAL A 815 -1.20 -10.35 35.24
C VAL A 815 0.15 -10.53 34.53
N ALA A 816 0.44 -9.67 33.55
CA ALA A 816 1.70 -9.72 32.78
C ALA A 816 2.91 -9.15 33.55
N PHE A 817 2.69 -8.31 34.57
CA PHE A 817 3.71 -7.58 35.32
C PHE A 817 4.94 -8.40 35.72
N GLN A 818 4.78 -9.66 36.14
CA GLN A 818 5.91 -10.51 36.55
C GLN A 818 6.92 -10.79 35.43
N ARG A 819 6.52 -10.63 34.15
CA ARG A 819 7.37 -10.72 32.96
C ARG A 819 7.81 -9.34 32.47
N GLU A 820 6.92 -8.35 32.51
CA GLU A 820 7.11 -7.00 31.96
C GLU A 820 7.74 -5.99 32.95
N VAL A 821 8.05 -6.39 34.19
CA VAL A 821 8.48 -5.48 35.28
C VAL A 821 9.61 -4.52 34.88
N LYS A 822 10.55 -4.97 34.04
CA LYS A 822 11.66 -4.15 33.54
C LYS A 822 11.18 -3.06 32.59
N ASP A 823 10.33 -3.40 31.61
CA ASP A 823 9.80 -2.48 30.61
C ASP A 823 8.84 -1.46 31.23
N VAL A 824 8.08 -1.90 32.25
CA VAL A 824 7.24 -1.05 33.10
C VAL A 824 8.12 -0.07 33.90
N ALA A 825 9.15 -0.57 34.59
CA ALA A 825 10.05 0.24 35.41
C ALA A 825 10.87 1.23 34.57
N GLU A 826 11.36 0.84 33.39
CA GLU A 826 12.10 1.73 32.49
C GLU A 826 11.21 2.84 31.93
N PHE A 827 10.00 2.53 31.47
CA PHE A 827 9.09 3.58 30.99
C PHE A 827 8.65 4.51 32.13
N LEU A 828 8.41 3.97 33.34
CA LEU A 828 8.11 4.78 34.51
C LEU A 828 9.31 5.66 34.92
N TYR A 829 10.55 5.14 34.85
CA TYR A 829 11.78 5.91 35.09
C TYR A 829 11.90 7.10 34.12
N GLN A 830 11.62 6.88 32.83
CA GLN A 830 11.61 7.94 31.81
C GLN A 830 10.57 9.04 32.12
N VAL A 831 9.37 8.68 32.60
CA VAL A 831 8.35 9.63 33.02
C VAL A 831 8.76 10.42 34.29
N LEU A 832 9.39 9.74 35.26
CA LEU A 832 9.77 10.32 36.55
C LEU A 832 11.03 11.20 36.51
N VAL A 833 11.88 11.04 35.49
CA VAL A 833 13.11 11.85 35.30
C VAL A 833 12.88 13.05 34.38
N ASP A 834 11.73 13.13 33.71
CA ASP A 834 11.41 14.25 32.82
C ASP A 834 11.36 15.60 33.56
N SER A 835 12.07 16.59 33.03
CA SER A 835 12.22 17.91 33.65
C SER A 835 10.92 18.72 33.70
N THR A 836 9.97 18.47 32.78
CA THR A 836 8.66 19.12 32.79
C THR A 836 7.72 18.46 33.79
N VAL A 837 7.72 17.12 33.87
CA VAL A 837 6.96 16.37 34.88
C VAL A 837 7.45 16.72 36.29
N LEU A 838 8.77 16.73 36.53
CA LEU A 838 9.35 17.11 37.83
C LEU A 838 9.05 18.58 38.20
N LYS A 839 9.15 19.51 37.24
CA LYS A 839 8.82 20.94 37.47
C LYS A 839 7.33 21.18 37.70
N ASN A 840 6.46 20.41 37.04
CA ASN A 840 5.01 20.57 37.17
C ASN A 840 4.43 19.80 38.36
N ALA A 841 5.08 18.73 38.83
CA ALA A 841 4.66 17.82 39.89
C ALA A 841 3.17 17.39 39.82
N PRO A 842 2.66 16.91 38.66
CA PRO A 842 1.28 16.43 38.55
C PRO A 842 1.03 15.23 39.47
N ALA A 843 -0.20 15.07 39.97
CA ALA A 843 -0.55 13.93 40.81
C ALA A 843 -0.40 12.60 40.03
N LEU A 844 0.28 11.60 40.62
CA LEU A 844 0.53 10.32 39.96
C LEU A 844 -0.29 9.19 40.62
N LEU A 845 -1.01 8.44 39.80
CA LEU A 845 -1.68 7.20 40.20
C LEU A 845 -1.07 6.04 39.43
N ILE A 846 -0.73 4.95 40.13
CA ILE A 846 -0.40 3.66 39.49
C ILE A 846 -1.63 2.75 39.58
N ALA A 847 -2.31 2.58 38.44
CA ALA A 847 -3.54 1.82 38.31
C ALA A 847 -3.22 0.37 37.92
N CYS A 848 -3.32 -0.53 38.90
CA CYS A 848 -3.03 -1.95 38.80
C CYS A 848 -4.27 -2.67 38.26
N ASN A 849 -4.35 -2.79 36.93
CA ASN A 849 -5.53 -3.25 36.19
C ASN A 849 -5.52 -4.78 35.99
N LYS A 850 -6.68 -5.34 35.60
CA LYS A 850 -6.97 -6.77 35.38
C LYS A 850 -7.05 -7.64 36.65
N GLN A 851 -7.51 -7.06 37.76
CA GLN A 851 -7.73 -7.78 39.03
C GLN A 851 -8.89 -8.80 38.98
N ASP A 852 -9.66 -8.84 37.88
CA ASP A 852 -10.61 -9.92 37.55
C ASP A 852 -9.94 -11.28 37.26
N VAL A 853 -8.62 -11.30 37.05
CA VAL A 853 -7.87 -12.52 36.72
C VAL A 853 -7.12 -13.05 37.95
N THR A 854 -7.34 -14.32 38.30
CA THR A 854 -6.81 -14.97 39.52
C THR A 854 -5.28 -14.98 39.69
N MET A 855 -4.52 -14.68 38.64
CA MET A 855 -3.05 -14.59 38.67
C MET A 855 -2.51 -13.17 38.89
N ALA A 856 -3.39 -12.16 38.97
CA ALA A 856 -3.03 -10.76 39.12
C ALA A 856 -2.22 -10.49 40.41
N LYS A 857 -1.31 -9.51 40.33
CA LYS A 857 -0.53 -9.02 41.47
C LYS A 857 -1.24 -7.85 42.14
N SER A 858 -1.23 -7.83 43.47
CA SER A 858 -1.72 -6.71 44.26
C SER A 858 -0.82 -5.49 44.13
N ALA A 859 -1.40 -4.30 44.29
CA ALA A 859 -0.73 -3.01 44.23
C ALA A 859 0.48 -2.94 45.16
N LYS A 860 0.39 -3.52 46.37
CA LYS A 860 1.50 -3.56 47.33
C LYS A 860 2.71 -4.36 46.83
N LEU A 861 2.48 -5.47 46.11
CA LEU A 861 3.56 -6.26 45.51
C LEU A 861 4.14 -5.57 44.27
N ILE A 862 3.27 -4.93 43.46
CA ILE A 862 3.69 -4.14 42.30
C ILE A 862 4.57 -2.96 42.74
N GLN A 863 4.18 -2.24 43.80
CA GLN A 863 4.98 -1.17 44.40
C GLN A 863 6.38 -1.66 44.78
N GLN A 864 6.47 -2.73 45.60
CA GLN A 864 7.75 -3.26 46.10
C GLN A 864 8.68 -3.74 44.97
N GLN A 865 8.13 -4.33 43.90
CA GLN A 865 8.93 -4.74 42.74
C GLN A 865 9.38 -3.54 41.89
N LEU A 866 8.52 -2.52 41.71
CA LEU A 866 8.92 -1.28 41.02
C LEU A 866 9.97 -0.50 41.80
N GLU A 867 9.86 -0.37 43.12
CA GLU A 867 10.85 0.31 43.97
C GLU A 867 12.23 -0.31 43.81
N LYS A 868 12.29 -1.65 43.80
CA LYS A 868 13.53 -2.42 43.59
C LYS A 868 14.13 -2.20 42.19
N GLU A 869 13.36 -2.37 41.12
CA GLU A 869 13.89 -2.23 39.76
C GLU A 869 14.23 -0.76 39.41
N LEU A 870 13.47 0.23 39.91
CA LEU A 870 13.82 1.65 39.79
C LEU A 870 15.12 1.99 40.53
N ASN A 871 15.39 1.36 41.67
CA ASN A 871 16.67 1.48 42.37
C ASN A 871 17.84 0.94 41.53
N THR A 872 17.66 -0.23 40.90
CA THR A 872 18.65 -0.82 39.98
C THR A 872 18.87 0.02 38.72
N LEU A 873 17.80 0.52 38.09
CA LEU A 873 17.88 1.44 36.95
C LEU A 873 18.60 2.75 37.30
N ARG A 874 18.32 3.31 38.48
CA ARG A 874 19.03 4.50 39.01
C ARG A 874 20.53 4.24 39.16
N VAL A 875 20.93 3.13 39.78
CA VAL A 875 22.34 2.80 40.01
C VAL A 875 23.07 2.58 38.68
N THR A 876 22.55 1.72 37.81
CA THR A 876 23.15 1.42 36.49
C THR A 876 23.29 2.66 35.60
N ARG A 877 22.23 3.48 35.46
CA ARG A 877 22.29 4.73 34.68
C ARG A 877 23.22 5.78 35.31
N SER A 878 23.46 5.75 36.63
CA SER A 878 24.44 6.62 37.30
C SER A 878 25.91 6.16 37.17
N ALA A 879 26.15 4.94 36.67
CA ALA A 879 27.49 4.37 36.46
C ALA A 879 27.95 4.42 34.99
N ALA A 880 27.08 4.85 34.06
CA ALA A 880 27.41 4.98 32.65
C ALA A 880 28.20 6.29 32.38
N PRO A 881 29.36 6.25 31.69
CA PRO A 881 30.08 7.45 31.30
C PRO A 881 29.29 8.22 30.23
N THR A 882 29.11 9.53 30.41
CA THR A 882 28.40 10.39 29.45
C THR A 882 29.21 10.57 28.17
N SER A 883 28.75 9.91 27.10
CA SER A 883 29.17 10.23 25.73
C SER A 883 28.72 11.64 25.34
N LEU A 884 29.49 12.28 24.45
CA LEU A 884 29.30 13.67 24.02
C LEU A 884 27.97 13.89 23.29
N ASP A 885 27.08 14.68 23.90
CA ASP A 885 26.02 15.42 23.20
C ASP A 885 25.81 16.77 23.90
N GLY A 886 25.94 17.87 23.15
CA GLY A 886 26.08 19.21 23.71
C GLY A 886 24.93 20.15 23.38
N SER A 887 23.90 20.22 24.23
CA SER A 887 23.04 21.41 24.39
C SER A 887 22.05 21.28 25.57
N GLY A 888 22.40 21.87 26.71
CA GLY A 888 21.48 21.96 27.86
C GLY A 888 22.19 22.18 29.19
N THR A 889 22.03 23.36 29.79
CA THR A 889 22.56 23.66 31.13
C THR A 889 21.69 23.04 32.22
N GLY A 890 21.86 21.74 32.46
CA GLY A 890 21.24 21.01 33.55
C GLY A 890 21.81 19.60 33.64
N GLY A 891 22.41 19.25 34.79
CA GLY A 891 22.87 17.87 35.03
C GLY A 891 21.70 16.88 35.04
N PRO A 892 21.93 15.60 34.71
CA PRO A 892 20.87 14.60 34.61
C PRO A 892 20.10 14.50 35.94
N ALA A 893 18.78 14.69 35.88
CA ALA A 893 17.93 14.71 37.07
C ALA A 893 17.95 13.35 37.78
N GLN A 894 18.56 13.30 38.97
CA GLN A 894 18.75 12.05 39.71
C GLN A 894 17.48 11.68 40.49
N LEU A 895 16.98 10.46 40.25
CA LEU A 895 15.76 9.94 40.87
C LEU A 895 16.00 9.60 42.36
N GLY A 896 15.20 10.18 43.27
CA GLY A 896 15.28 9.91 44.71
C GLY A 896 16.56 10.43 45.40
N LYS A 897 16.75 10.06 46.67
CA LYS A 897 17.84 10.60 47.51
C LYS A 897 19.11 9.76 47.41
N LYS A 898 20.25 10.43 47.20
CA LYS A 898 21.58 9.80 47.11
C LYS A 898 21.94 9.14 48.45
N GLY A 899 22.43 7.89 48.41
CA GLY A 899 22.81 7.14 49.61
C GLY A 899 21.67 6.47 50.40
N LYS A 900 20.44 6.47 49.87
CA LYS A 900 19.33 5.61 50.33
C LYS A 900 18.74 4.86 49.15
N ASP A 901 18.11 3.71 49.40
CA ASP A 901 17.29 3.01 48.40
C ASP A 901 16.11 3.87 47.94
N PHE A 902 15.60 3.59 46.74
CA PHE A 902 14.47 4.33 46.19
C PHE A 902 13.14 3.90 46.83
N ASP A 903 12.29 4.89 47.13
CA ASP A 903 10.95 4.75 47.70
C ASP A 903 10.11 5.88 47.10
N PHE A 904 8.85 5.62 46.72
CA PHE A 904 8.01 6.60 46.02
C PHE A 904 7.71 7.87 46.83
N SER A 905 7.84 7.85 48.17
CA SER A 905 7.72 9.04 49.03
C SER A 905 8.88 10.04 48.89
N GLN A 906 9.96 9.68 48.17
CA GLN A 906 11.10 10.55 47.91
C GLN A 906 10.89 11.50 46.71
N LEU A 907 9.78 11.36 45.98
CA LEU A 907 9.44 12.17 44.82
C LEU A 907 8.78 13.51 45.22
N PRO A 908 8.91 14.57 44.40
CA PRO A 908 8.21 15.85 44.63
C PRO A 908 6.70 15.76 44.35
N MET A 909 6.26 14.73 43.62
CA MET A 909 4.87 14.48 43.25
C MET A 909 4.28 13.37 44.13
N LYS A 910 3.03 13.51 44.55
CA LYS A 910 2.37 12.45 45.32
C LYS A 910 2.03 11.26 44.41
N VAL A 911 2.48 10.08 44.81
CA VAL A 911 2.15 8.80 44.17
C VAL A 911 1.14 8.05 45.06
N GLU A 912 0.05 7.59 44.46
CA GLU A 912 -0.88 6.64 45.08
C GLU A 912 -0.99 5.39 44.17
N PHE A 913 -1.36 4.24 44.73
CA PHE A 913 -1.59 3.00 43.98
C PHE A 913 -3.04 2.54 44.18
N VAL A 914 -3.70 2.07 43.12
CA VAL A 914 -5.09 1.58 43.15
C VAL A 914 -5.22 0.30 42.33
N GLU A 915 -5.95 -0.67 42.88
CA GLU A 915 -6.36 -1.91 42.21
C GLU A 915 -7.68 -1.68 41.44
N CYS A 916 -7.82 -2.25 40.24
CA CYS A 916 -9.01 -2.06 39.39
C CYS A 916 -9.21 -3.18 38.36
N SER A 917 -10.42 -3.27 37.79
CA SER A 917 -10.72 -4.11 36.63
C SER A 917 -11.61 -3.41 35.61
N ALA A 918 -11.06 -3.15 34.42
CA ALA A 918 -11.83 -2.61 33.30
C ALA A 918 -12.70 -3.66 32.58
N ARG A 919 -12.54 -4.96 32.87
CA ARG A 919 -13.39 -6.03 32.32
C ARG A 919 -14.58 -6.33 33.23
N GLY A 920 -14.37 -6.47 34.54
CA GLY A 920 -15.40 -6.87 35.49
C GLY A 920 -15.43 -8.39 35.73
N SER A 921 -15.82 -8.80 36.94
CA SER A 921 -15.74 -10.20 37.40
C SER A 921 -16.70 -11.18 36.72
N LYS A 922 -17.67 -10.69 35.94
CA LYS A 922 -18.59 -11.48 35.12
C LYS A 922 -18.28 -11.46 33.62
N GLY A 923 -17.10 -10.96 33.23
CA GLY A 923 -16.74 -10.81 31.82
C GLY A 923 -17.46 -9.63 31.16
N GLU A 924 -17.95 -9.81 29.93
CA GLU A 924 -18.35 -8.71 29.04
C GLU A 924 -19.66 -8.01 29.45
N GLU A 925 -20.55 -8.73 30.13
CA GLU A 925 -21.75 -8.18 30.79
C GLU A 925 -21.48 -7.71 32.23
N GLY A 926 -20.24 -7.80 32.71
CA GLY A 926 -19.88 -7.35 34.05
C GLY A 926 -19.82 -5.83 34.18
N ASP A 927 -20.25 -5.32 35.34
CA ASP A 927 -19.84 -4.01 35.82
C ASP A 927 -18.33 -4.00 36.07
N ALA A 928 -17.69 -2.88 35.75
CA ALA A 928 -16.25 -2.71 35.89
C ALA A 928 -15.89 -2.13 37.27
N ASP A 929 -14.82 -2.62 37.88
CA ASP A 929 -14.36 -2.15 39.18
C ASP A 929 -13.39 -0.99 39.03
N PHE A 930 -13.90 0.22 39.29
CA PHE A 930 -13.16 1.47 39.30
C PHE A 930 -13.39 2.29 40.58
N GLU A 931 -14.02 1.77 41.62
CA GLU A 931 -14.51 2.64 42.71
C GLU A 931 -13.37 3.42 43.39
N GLY A 932 -12.20 2.79 43.57
CA GLY A 932 -10.98 3.45 44.05
C GLY A 932 -10.38 4.46 43.05
N LEU A 933 -10.48 4.19 41.74
CA LEU A 933 -10.01 5.08 40.67
C LEU A 933 -10.89 6.32 40.57
N GLU A 934 -12.22 6.16 40.56
CA GLU A 934 -13.15 7.28 40.48
C GLU A 934 -13.09 8.16 41.73
N LYS A 935 -12.94 7.57 42.93
CA LYS A 935 -12.67 8.32 44.18
C LYS A 935 -11.36 9.11 44.11
N TRP A 936 -10.30 8.54 43.52
CA TRP A 936 -9.03 9.26 43.32
C TRP A 936 -9.16 10.40 42.31
N LEU A 937 -9.82 10.16 41.18
CA LEU A 937 -10.06 11.17 40.15
C LEU A 937 -10.92 12.33 40.69
N ALA A 938 -11.98 12.03 41.45
CA ALA A 938 -12.82 13.04 42.11
C ALA A 938 -12.06 13.90 43.13
N LYS A 939 -11.10 13.32 43.84
CA LYS A 939 -10.19 13.99 44.80
C LYS A 939 -9.13 14.89 44.12
N ILE A 940 -8.90 14.73 42.82
CA ILE A 940 -7.86 15.43 42.05
C ILE A 940 -8.45 16.45 41.05
N ALA A 941 -9.77 16.49 40.87
CA ALA A 941 -10.52 17.40 40.00
C ALA A 941 -10.42 18.88 40.40
#